data_AF-A0A6D2HHB9-F1
#
_entry.id   AF-A0A6D2HHB9-F1
#
_cell.length_a   1.000
_cell.length_b   1.000
_cell.length_c   1.000
_cell.angle_alpha   90.00
_cell.angle_beta   90.00
_cell.angle_gamma   90.00
#
_symmetry.space_group_name_H-M   'P 1'
#
loop_
_entity.id
_entity.type
_entity.pdbx_description
1 polymer ?
#
loop_
_entity_poly.entity_id
_entity_poly.type
_entity_poly.pdbx_seq_one_letter_code
_entity_poly.pdbx_strand_id
1 'polypeptide(L)'
;MADSVGVDRGIQSLISARKSLQSSLEKSKAIGLALGKTGPRFDEIEQRLPSLEAAVRPIRADREALVAVGGHINRAVGPAAAVLKVFDAVHGLEKSLLSDPKNDLSGYLAVLKRLEEALKFLGENCGLAIQWLEDIVEYLEDHNVADEKYLSNLKKSLRGLREFQENVGGEKEKEKEKARLDGGLRAAALDKLENEFRRLLKDNSVPLPMATPSSLGEQACIAPSQLPVTVIHKLQAILGRLRANNRLEKCITIYVEVRSSNVRASLQALDLDYLDISVSEFNDVQSIEGYIAQWGNHLEFAVKHLFEAEFKLCNDVFERFGSNVWMDCFSKIAAQAGMLAFLQFGKTVTDSKKDPIKLLKLLDIFTSLNKLRADFNRLFGGAACIEIQNFTRDLIKKLIDGAAEIFWELLVQVEIQKQNPPPSDGGVPRLVSFVTDYCNKLIGDKYKSTLTQVLLIHKSWRSERFQDNQLMIEVLRIIKAIEQNMDVWMKAYPDQTLAHFFAMNNHWHLYKNLKGTRIGDQLGDSWLKEHDQYKEYYATVFLRDSWGKLPSHLSREGLIHFSGGHATARDLVKKRLKSFNDAFDEMYKKQSTWVLPEKDLRDRVCQQIVQAIVPVYRSYMQNYGPLVEKDASSSKYVRYTVVALEKILSSLYMPKPMRYGSFKGTPPSEKLKNDVDLRRTTSAVV
;
A
#
# COMPACT_ATOMS: atom_id res chain seq x y z
N MET A 1 95.56 -11.69 -137.13
CA MET A 1 94.19 -11.45 -137.62
C MET A 1 93.23 -11.98 -136.56
N ALA A 2 92.24 -11.28 -136.04
CA ALA A 2 91.86 -9.87 -136.09
C ALA A 2 90.76 -9.70 -135.02
N ASP A 3 90.73 -8.55 -134.37
CA ASP A 3 89.70 -8.09 -133.45
C ASP A 3 88.33 -7.90 -134.13
N SER A 4 87.27 -8.54 -133.60
CA SER A 4 85.88 -8.08 -133.86
C SER A 4 84.80 -8.54 -132.85
N VAL A 5 85.13 -9.12 -131.68
CA VAL A 5 84.14 -9.79 -130.78
C VAL A 5 83.87 -8.99 -129.47
N GLY A 6 84.14 -7.68 -129.48
CA GLY A 6 84.12 -6.84 -128.25
C GLY A 6 82.75 -6.28 -127.83
N VAL A 7 81.80 -6.12 -128.76
CA VAL A 7 80.61 -5.26 -128.50
C VAL A 7 79.37 -6.04 -128.02
N ASP A 8 79.27 -7.35 -128.31
CA ASP A 8 78.05 -8.14 -128.05
C ASP A 8 77.97 -8.73 -126.62
N ARG A 9 79.09 -8.77 -125.88
CA ARG A 9 79.16 -9.33 -124.52
C ARG A 9 78.62 -8.41 -123.42
N GLY A 10 78.65 -7.09 -123.62
CA GLY A 10 78.21 -6.12 -122.60
C GLY A 10 76.69 -6.12 -122.39
N ILE A 11 75.91 -6.30 -123.45
CA ILE A 11 74.44 -6.27 -123.41
C ILE A 11 73.89 -7.55 -122.77
N GLN A 12 74.49 -8.72 -123.04
CA GLN A 12 74.09 -9.98 -122.38
C GLN A 12 74.36 -9.99 -120.87
N SER A 13 75.43 -9.34 -120.42
CA SER A 13 75.75 -9.20 -118.99
C SER A 13 74.66 -8.40 -118.24
N LEU A 14 74.20 -7.30 -118.84
CA LEU A 14 73.15 -6.44 -118.25
C LEU A 14 71.78 -7.13 -118.17
N ILE A 15 71.42 -7.91 -119.19
CA ILE A 15 70.17 -8.69 -119.19
C ILE A 15 70.22 -9.80 -118.14
N SER A 16 71.38 -10.44 -117.96
CA SER A 16 71.59 -11.47 -116.93
C SER A 16 71.54 -10.88 -115.51
N ALA A 17 72.14 -9.70 -115.30
CA ALA A 17 72.07 -8.97 -114.04
C ALA A 17 70.63 -8.57 -113.69
N ARG A 18 69.86 -8.06 -114.68
CA ARG A 18 68.44 -7.72 -114.51
C ARG A 18 67.59 -8.94 -114.12
N LYS A 19 67.79 -10.09 -114.77
CA LYS A 19 67.11 -11.34 -114.41
C LYS A 19 67.47 -11.82 -113.00
N SER A 20 68.73 -11.67 -112.60
CA SER A 20 69.18 -12.05 -111.26
C SER A 20 68.57 -11.16 -110.17
N LEU A 21 68.53 -9.84 -110.41
CA LEU A 21 67.88 -8.87 -109.52
C LEU A 21 66.38 -9.13 -109.38
N GLN A 22 65.70 -9.45 -110.48
CA GLN A 22 64.27 -9.76 -110.48
C GLN A 22 63.98 -11.06 -109.72
N SER A 23 64.83 -12.08 -109.87
CA SER A 23 64.76 -13.33 -109.07
C SER A 23 65.01 -13.07 -107.57
N SER A 24 65.92 -12.15 -107.25
CA SER A 24 66.25 -11.78 -105.87
C SER A 24 65.12 -11.01 -105.20
N LEU A 25 64.44 -10.15 -105.96
CA LEU A 25 63.26 -9.40 -105.50
C LEU A 25 62.06 -10.31 -105.25
N GLU A 26 61.82 -11.29 -106.13
CA GLU A 26 60.76 -12.31 -105.94
C GLU A 26 61.06 -13.19 -104.71
N LYS A 27 62.32 -13.60 -104.50
CA LYS A 27 62.73 -14.32 -103.28
C LYS A 27 62.50 -13.48 -102.02
N SER A 28 62.81 -12.19 -102.05
CA SER A 28 62.56 -11.27 -100.93
C SER A 28 61.06 -11.13 -100.63
N LYS A 29 60.21 -11.01 -101.67
CA LYS A 29 58.75 -11.02 -101.52
C LYS A 29 58.22 -12.33 -100.93
N ALA A 30 58.77 -13.47 -101.35
CA ALA A 30 58.39 -14.78 -100.80
C ALA A 30 58.78 -14.91 -99.31
N ILE A 31 59.95 -14.40 -98.92
CA ILE A 31 60.39 -14.37 -97.52
C ILE A 31 59.50 -13.41 -96.70
N GLY A 32 59.13 -12.25 -97.24
CA GLY A 32 58.19 -11.33 -96.61
C GLY A 32 56.80 -11.94 -96.35
N LEU A 33 56.28 -12.70 -97.31
CA LEU A 33 55.02 -13.44 -97.15
C LEU A 33 55.13 -14.59 -96.14
N ALA A 34 56.28 -15.25 -96.04
CA ALA A 34 56.53 -16.30 -95.05
C ALA A 34 56.61 -15.72 -93.63
N LEU A 35 57.30 -14.59 -93.45
CA LEU A 35 57.39 -13.85 -92.19
C LEU A 35 56.02 -13.37 -91.69
N GLY A 36 55.17 -12.88 -92.61
CA GLY A 36 53.79 -12.48 -92.30
C GLY A 36 52.90 -13.64 -91.81
N LYS A 37 53.20 -14.89 -92.20
CA LYS A 37 52.49 -16.09 -91.72
C LYS A 37 53.00 -16.61 -90.37
N THR A 38 54.26 -16.32 -89.99
CA THR A 38 54.82 -16.73 -88.70
C THR A 38 54.44 -15.83 -87.53
N GLY A 39 54.10 -14.56 -87.77
CA GLY A 39 53.62 -13.62 -86.73
C GLY A 39 52.50 -14.19 -85.85
N PRO A 40 51.35 -14.60 -86.41
CA PRO A 40 50.24 -15.12 -85.61
C PRO A 40 50.55 -16.45 -84.88
N ARG A 41 51.56 -17.21 -85.32
CA ARG A 41 52.03 -18.40 -84.59
C ARG A 41 52.85 -18.05 -83.35
N PHE A 42 53.63 -16.98 -83.39
CA PHE A 42 54.33 -16.48 -82.21
C PHE A 42 53.32 -15.91 -81.20
N ASP A 43 52.31 -15.17 -81.66
CA ASP A 43 51.22 -14.68 -80.79
C ASP A 43 50.46 -15.84 -80.12
N GLU A 44 50.21 -16.95 -80.84
CA GLU A 44 49.55 -18.14 -80.28
C GLU A 44 50.44 -18.87 -79.26
N ILE A 45 51.75 -18.95 -79.50
CA ILE A 45 52.72 -19.52 -78.54
C ILE A 45 52.84 -18.62 -77.31
N GLU A 46 52.88 -17.31 -77.48
CA GLU A 46 52.95 -16.33 -76.39
C GLU A 46 51.67 -16.33 -75.55
N GLN A 47 50.49 -16.56 -76.15
CA GLN A 47 49.25 -16.79 -75.40
C GLN A 47 49.23 -18.12 -74.62
N ARG A 48 49.89 -19.17 -75.12
CA ARG A 48 49.91 -20.49 -74.48
C ARG A 48 51.01 -20.67 -73.44
N LEU A 49 52.07 -19.87 -73.50
CA LEU A 49 53.21 -19.94 -72.59
C LEU A 49 52.82 -19.80 -71.11
N PRO A 50 51.95 -18.84 -70.70
CA PRO A 50 51.55 -18.69 -69.30
C PRO A 50 50.76 -19.88 -68.77
N SER A 51 49.92 -20.48 -69.63
CA SER A 51 49.11 -21.65 -69.28
C SER A 51 49.97 -22.90 -69.10
N LEU A 52 51.01 -23.04 -69.94
CA LEU A 52 51.96 -24.14 -69.86
C LEU A 52 52.94 -23.96 -68.68
N GLU A 53 53.36 -22.72 -68.41
CA GLU A 53 54.21 -22.39 -67.27
C GLU A 53 53.49 -22.64 -65.93
N ALA A 54 52.20 -22.29 -65.83
CA ALA A 54 51.37 -22.63 -64.68
C ALA A 54 51.23 -24.15 -64.48
N ALA A 55 51.03 -24.91 -65.56
CA ALA A 55 50.89 -26.37 -65.49
C ALA A 55 52.19 -27.11 -65.10
N VAL A 56 53.37 -26.52 -65.36
CA VAL A 56 54.68 -27.15 -65.10
C VAL A 56 55.29 -26.69 -63.75
N ARG A 57 54.80 -25.62 -63.13
CA ARG A 57 55.26 -25.09 -61.83
C ARG A 57 55.36 -26.13 -60.69
N PRO A 58 54.42 -27.08 -60.48
CA PRO A 58 54.51 -28.08 -59.42
C PRO A 58 55.71 -29.02 -59.56
N ILE A 59 56.24 -29.18 -60.78
CA ILE A 59 57.39 -30.04 -61.10
C ILE A 59 58.72 -29.30 -60.86
N ARG A 60 58.71 -27.95 -60.80
CA ARG A 60 59.88 -27.09 -60.53
C ARG A 60 60.04 -26.67 -59.07
N ALA A 61 59.05 -26.93 -58.21
CA ALA A 61 59.15 -26.62 -56.78
C ALA A 61 60.19 -27.53 -56.10
N ASP A 62 60.94 -26.97 -55.15
CA ASP A 62 62.00 -27.68 -54.44
C ASP A 62 61.43 -28.94 -53.74
N ARG A 63 62.10 -30.08 -53.87
CA ARG A 63 61.59 -31.37 -53.38
C ARG A 63 61.33 -31.34 -51.87
N GLU A 64 62.12 -30.54 -51.15
CA GLU A 64 61.98 -30.32 -49.70
C GLU A 64 60.76 -29.46 -49.37
N ALA A 65 60.48 -28.42 -50.16
CA ALA A 65 59.30 -27.55 -49.99
C ALA A 65 57.99 -28.34 -50.18
N LEU A 66 57.92 -29.21 -51.20
CA LEU A 66 56.73 -30.06 -51.43
C LEU A 66 56.45 -31.04 -50.29
N VAL A 67 57.49 -31.59 -49.66
CA VAL A 67 57.34 -32.48 -48.49
C VAL A 67 56.92 -31.68 -47.25
N ALA A 68 57.48 -30.49 -47.06
CA ALA A 68 57.13 -29.59 -45.97
C ALA A 68 55.68 -29.06 -46.08
N VAL A 69 55.19 -28.78 -47.29
CA VAL A 69 53.77 -28.42 -47.55
C VAL A 69 52.82 -29.46 -46.96
N GLY A 70 53.11 -30.76 -47.09
CA GLY A 70 52.30 -31.81 -46.48
C GLY A 70 52.25 -31.72 -44.95
N GLY A 71 53.34 -31.33 -44.31
CA GLY A 71 53.41 -31.09 -42.87
C GLY A 71 52.63 -29.85 -42.43
N HIS A 72 52.75 -28.74 -43.17
CA HIS A 72 52.01 -27.50 -42.92
C HIS A 72 50.50 -27.67 -43.14
N ILE A 73 50.09 -28.35 -44.21
CA ILE A 73 48.68 -28.69 -44.49
C ILE A 73 48.08 -29.50 -43.33
N ASN A 74 48.75 -30.58 -42.91
CA ASN A 74 48.24 -31.40 -41.80
C ASN A 74 48.17 -30.61 -40.47
N ARG A 75 49.08 -29.65 -40.26
CA ARG A 75 49.14 -28.82 -39.06
C ARG A 75 47.94 -27.88 -38.90
N ALA A 76 47.34 -27.36 -39.98
CA ALA A 76 46.11 -26.55 -39.86
C ALA A 76 44.82 -27.30 -40.20
N VAL A 77 44.86 -28.23 -41.17
CA VAL A 77 43.64 -28.95 -41.60
C VAL A 77 43.11 -29.84 -40.47
N GLY A 78 43.99 -30.52 -39.72
CA GLY A 78 43.57 -31.37 -38.59
C GLY A 78 42.79 -30.59 -37.53
N PRO A 79 43.34 -29.49 -36.98
CA PRO A 79 42.63 -28.65 -36.04
C PRO A 79 41.39 -27.95 -36.62
N ALA A 80 41.42 -27.50 -37.88
CA ALA A 80 40.25 -26.93 -38.54
C ALA A 80 39.12 -27.97 -38.69
N ALA A 81 39.44 -29.23 -39.01
CA ALA A 81 38.46 -30.32 -39.03
C ALA A 81 37.91 -30.63 -37.63
N ALA A 82 38.73 -30.49 -36.57
CA ALA A 82 38.25 -30.65 -35.20
C ALA A 82 37.26 -29.53 -34.81
N VAL A 83 37.53 -28.28 -35.20
CA VAL A 83 36.61 -27.14 -35.02
C VAL A 83 35.29 -27.38 -35.77
N LEU A 84 35.35 -27.85 -37.02
CA LEU A 84 34.17 -28.21 -37.82
C LEU A 84 33.34 -29.31 -37.15
N LYS A 85 33.97 -30.38 -36.63
CA LYS A 85 33.26 -31.44 -35.90
C LYS A 85 32.54 -30.93 -34.65
N VAL A 86 33.12 -29.97 -33.92
CA VAL A 86 32.46 -29.35 -32.77
C VAL A 86 31.31 -28.46 -33.23
N PHE A 87 31.44 -27.77 -34.35
CA PHE A 87 30.36 -26.98 -34.96
C PHE A 87 29.19 -27.88 -35.40
N ASP A 88 29.46 -29.01 -36.05
CA ASP A 88 28.44 -30.00 -36.41
C ASP A 88 27.76 -30.59 -35.18
N ALA A 89 28.53 -30.83 -34.10
CA ALA A 89 27.97 -31.28 -32.84
C ALA A 89 27.03 -30.24 -32.21
N VAL A 90 27.36 -28.95 -32.28
CA VAL A 90 26.47 -27.85 -31.84
C VAL A 90 25.16 -27.86 -32.64
N HIS A 91 25.23 -28.03 -33.97
CA HIS A 91 24.04 -28.10 -34.82
C HIS A 91 23.19 -29.36 -34.53
N GLY A 92 23.83 -30.48 -34.18
CA GLY A 92 23.14 -31.68 -33.71
C GLY A 92 22.39 -31.51 -32.38
N LEU A 93 22.80 -30.56 -31.53
CA LEU A 93 22.13 -30.24 -30.26
C LEU A 93 20.91 -29.32 -30.45
N GLU A 94 20.78 -28.66 -31.61
CA GLU A 94 19.72 -27.69 -31.90
C GLU A 94 18.33 -28.32 -31.77
N LYS A 95 18.12 -29.52 -32.32
CA LYS A 95 16.83 -30.22 -32.24
C LYS A 95 16.41 -30.49 -30.80
N SER A 96 17.37 -30.79 -29.92
CA SER A 96 17.12 -31.07 -28.50
C SER A 96 16.84 -29.79 -27.70
N LEU A 97 17.46 -28.67 -28.05
CA LEU A 97 17.24 -27.35 -27.43
C LEU A 97 15.97 -26.65 -27.95
N LEU A 98 15.53 -27.03 -29.15
CA LEU A 98 14.23 -26.60 -29.69
C LEU A 98 13.06 -27.37 -29.07
N SER A 99 13.29 -28.50 -28.40
CA SER A 99 12.27 -29.18 -27.59
C SER A 99 11.87 -28.36 -26.35
N ASP A 100 10.65 -28.57 -25.86
CA ASP A 100 10.19 -27.93 -24.62
C ASP A 100 10.89 -28.52 -23.38
N PRO A 101 11.40 -27.70 -22.45
CA PRO A 101 12.04 -28.14 -21.20
C PRO A 101 11.08 -28.82 -20.19
N LYS A 102 9.77 -28.87 -20.50
CA LYS A 102 8.68 -29.43 -19.70
C LYS A 102 8.93 -30.85 -19.17
N ASN A 103 9.39 -31.73 -20.05
CA ASN A 103 9.38 -33.18 -19.80
C ASN A 103 10.69 -33.67 -19.15
N ASP A 104 11.82 -33.01 -19.44
CA ASP A 104 13.14 -33.34 -18.88
C ASP A 104 14.00 -32.09 -18.67
N LEU A 105 13.76 -31.40 -17.55
CA LEU A 105 14.53 -30.22 -17.19
C LEU A 105 16.01 -30.56 -16.94
N SER A 106 16.30 -31.69 -16.31
CA SER A 106 17.67 -32.13 -16.03
C SER A 106 18.48 -32.36 -17.31
N GLY A 107 17.91 -33.07 -18.28
CA GLY A 107 18.53 -33.30 -19.58
C GLY A 107 18.67 -32.01 -20.37
N TYR A 108 17.67 -31.14 -20.37
CA TYR A 108 17.74 -29.84 -21.04
C TYR A 108 18.85 -28.95 -20.47
N LEU A 109 19.01 -28.89 -19.14
CA LEU A 109 20.09 -28.15 -18.48
C LEU A 109 21.47 -28.75 -18.79
N ALA A 110 21.59 -30.07 -18.91
CA ALA A 110 22.83 -30.73 -19.30
C ALA A 110 23.20 -30.46 -20.77
N VAL A 111 22.23 -30.47 -21.68
CA VAL A 111 22.42 -30.11 -23.09
C VAL A 111 22.85 -28.65 -23.22
N LEU A 112 22.23 -27.74 -22.46
CA LEU A 112 22.67 -26.34 -22.40
C LEU A 112 24.10 -26.18 -21.89
N LYS A 113 24.52 -26.98 -20.91
CA LYS A 113 25.91 -26.97 -20.41
C LYS A 113 26.89 -27.39 -21.49
N ARG A 114 26.55 -28.45 -22.24
CA ARG A 114 27.37 -28.93 -23.36
C ARG A 114 27.45 -27.92 -24.50
N LEU A 115 26.35 -27.21 -24.79
CA LEU A 115 26.35 -26.10 -25.75
C LEU A 115 27.29 -24.98 -25.29
N GLU A 116 27.25 -24.58 -24.02
CA GLU A 116 28.13 -23.54 -23.48
C GLU A 116 29.61 -23.93 -23.54
N GLU A 117 29.95 -25.16 -23.19
CA GLU A 117 31.31 -25.71 -23.29
C GLU A 117 31.79 -25.75 -24.74
N ALA A 118 30.93 -26.19 -25.67
CA ALA A 118 31.23 -26.22 -27.10
C ALA A 118 31.43 -24.80 -27.67
N LEU A 119 30.60 -23.82 -27.29
CA LEU A 119 30.75 -22.43 -27.73
C LEU A 119 32.01 -21.77 -27.16
N LYS A 120 32.38 -22.10 -25.91
CA LYS A 120 33.66 -21.64 -25.34
C LYS A 120 34.84 -22.22 -26.12
N PHE A 121 34.79 -23.52 -26.43
CA PHE A 121 35.81 -24.19 -27.24
C PHE A 121 35.91 -23.58 -28.65
N LEU A 122 34.78 -23.36 -29.33
CA LEU A 122 34.75 -22.72 -30.65
C LEU A 122 35.32 -21.30 -30.59
N GLY A 123 34.96 -20.49 -29.60
CA GLY A 123 35.51 -19.14 -29.44
C GLY A 123 37.03 -19.11 -29.25
N GLU A 124 37.59 -20.08 -28.52
CA GLU A 124 39.03 -20.16 -28.26
C GLU A 124 39.81 -20.75 -29.45
N ASN A 125 39.23 -21.68 -30.21
CA ASN A 125 39.94 -22.44 -31.25
C ASN A 125 39.68 -21.94 -32.68
N CYS A 126 38.58 -21.22 -32.95
CA CYS A 126 38.32 -20.66 -34.28
C CYS A 126 39.37 -19.62 -34.69
N GLY A 127 39.82 -18.77 -33.76
CA GLY A 127 40.87 -17.78 -34.06
C GLY A 127 42.22 -18.43 -34.36
N LEU A 128 42.59 -19.47 -33.61
CA LEU A 128 43.79 -20.25 -33.86
C LEU A 128 43.71 -21.02 -35.19
N ALA A 129 42.54 -21.59 -35.52
CA ALA A 129 42.34 -22.29 -36.78
C ALA A 129 42.43 -21.36 -38.00
N ILE A 130 41.90 -20.13 -37.90
CA ILE A 130 42.03 -19.11 -38.96
C ILE A 130 43.49 -18.72 -39.13
N GLN A 131 44.21 -18.48 -38.03
CA GLN A 131 45.64 -18.16 -38.07
C GLN A 131 46.48 -19.29 -38.69
N TRP A 132 46.23 -20.54 -38.32
CA TRP A 132 46.94 -21.68 -38.94
C TRP A 132 46.63 -21.84 -40.42
N LEU A 133 45.40 -21.52 -40.86
CA LEU A 133 45.05 -21.56 -42.28
C LEU A 133 45.71 -20.41 -43.06
N GLU A 134 45.90 -19.25 -42.44
CA GLU A 134 46.65 -18.14 -43.02
C GLU A 134 48.14 -18.44 -43.12
N ASP A 135 48.74 -19.04 -42.10
CA ASP A 135 50.15 -19.47 -42.10
C ASP A 135 50.42 -20.45 -43.27
N ILE A 136 49.44 -21.32 -43.61
CA ILE A 136 49.54 -22.20 -44.79
C ILE A 136 49.49 -21.38 -46.09
N VAL A 137 48.58 -20.40 -46.18
CA VAL A 137 48.45 -19.60 -47.40
C VAL A 137 49.70 -18.77 -47.66
N GLU A 138 50.27 -18.19 -46.60
CA GLU A 138 51.54 -17.46 -46.66
C GLU A 138 52.67 -18.40 -47.09
N TYR A 139 52.77 -19.60 -46.50
CA TYR A 139 53.76 -20.60 -46.89
C TYR A 139 53.63 -21.06 -48.35
N LEU A 140 52.40 -21.28 -48.83
CA LEU A 140 52.13 -21.68 -50.22
C LEU A 140 52.44 -20.57 -51.23
N GLU A 141 52.29 -19.30 -50.83
CA GLU A 141 52.65 -18.12 -51.63
C GLU A 141 54.17 -17.94 -51.69
N ASP A 142 54.87 -18.04 -50.55
CA ASP A 142 56.32 -17.89 -50.45
C ASP A 142 57.10 -18.93 -51.28
N HIS A 143 56.53 -20.13 -51.45
CA HIS A 143 57.18 -21.25 -52.15
C HIS A 143 56.62 -21.49 -53.58
N ASN A 144 55.71 -20.64 -54.08
CA ASN A 144 55.10 -20.74 -55.42
C ASN A 144 54.52 -22.13 -55.77
N VAL A 145 53.95 -22.83 -54.78
CA VAL A 145 53.52 -24.24 -54.92
C VAL A 145 52.10 -24.37 -55.49
N ALA A 146 51.30 -23.31 -55.46
CA ALA A 146 49.88 -23.33 -55.85
C ALA A 146 49.54 -22.28 -56.93
N ASP A 147 48.48 -22.55 -57.69
CA ASP A 147 47.94 -21.64 -58.72
C ASP A 147 47.46 -20.31 -58.10
N GLU A 148 47.80 -19.18 -58.73
CA GLU A 148 47.42 -17.82 -58.28
C GLU A 148 45.90 -17.66 -58.08
N LYS A 149 45.10 -18.31 -58.94
CA LYS A 149 43.63 -18.26 -58.86
C LYS A 149 43.10 -19.01 -57.62
N TYR A 150 43.74 -20.10 -57.24
CA TYR A 150 43.36 -20.87 -56.05
C TYR A 150 43.78 -20.16 -54.76
N LEU A 151 44.99 -19.59 -54.73
CA LEU A 151 45.44 -18.75 -53.60
C LEU A 151 44.55 -17.52 -53.42
N SER A 152 44.15 -16.86 -54.52
CA SER A 152 43.23 -15.73 -54.48
C SER A 152 41.85 -16.11 -53.91
N ASN A 153 41.30 -17.27 -54.30
CA ASN A 153 40.06 -17.79 -53.75
C ASN A 153 40.17 -18.17 -52.26
N LEU A 154 41.30 -18.75 -51.85
CA LEU A 154 41.54 -19.11 -50.45
C LEU A 154 41.70 -17.85 -49.58
N LYS A 155 42.47 -16.87 -50.05
CA LYS A 155 42.60 -15.54 -49.43
C LYS A 155 41.25 -14.82 -49.34
N LYS A 156 40.39 -14.94 -50.36
CA LYS A 156 39.04 -14.36 -50.32
C LYS A 156 38.17 -15.05 -49.26
N SER A 157 38.28 -16.36 -49.12
CA SER A 157 37.53 -17.14 -48.13
C SER A 157 38.04 -16.88 -46.70
N LEU A 158 39.36 -16.78 -46.51
CA LEU A 158 39.98 -16.40 -45.23
C LEU A 158 39.69 -14.96 -44.85
N ARG A 159 39.72 -14.03 -45.81
CA ARG A 159 39.28 -12.65 -45.59
C ARG A 159 37.81 -12.60 -45.20
N GLY A 160 36.95 -13.40 -45.80
CA GLY A 160 35.56 -13.56 -45.37
C GLY A 160 35.46 -14.05 -43.92
N LEU A 161 36.17 -15.13 -43.56
CA LEU A 161 36.21 -15.66 -42.19
C LEU A 161 36.77 -14.64 -41.17
N ARG A 162 37.81 -13.89 -41.56
CA ARG A 162 38.41 -12.83 -40.76
C ARG A 162 37.51 -11.62 -40.63
N GLU A 163 36.81 -11.19 -41.68
CA GLU A 163 35.80 -10.12 -41.60
C GLU A 163 34.62 -10.51 -40.71
N PHE A 164 34.23 -11.79 -40.70
CA PHE A 164 33.29 -12.36 -39.73
C PHE A 164 33.85 -12.37 -38.29
N GLN A 165 35.18 -12.38 -38.12
CA GLN A 165 35.89 -12.39 -36.84
C GLN A 165 36.42 -11.01 -36.39
N GLU A 166 36.58 -10.01 -37.27
CA GLU A 166 37.20 -8.70 -37.00
C GLU A 166 36.20 -7.53 -36.95
N ASN A 167 34.98 -7.67 -37.50
CA ASN A 167 33.83 -6.77 -37.21
C ASN A 167 33.32 -6.90 -35.74
N VAL A 168 34.26 -7.10 -34.84
CA VAL A 168 34.25 -7.74 -33.51
C VAL A 168 35.23 -6.96 -32.58
N GLY A 169 35.89 -5.91 -33.09
CA GLY A 169 36.81 -5.06 -32.34
C GLY A 169 36.12 -3.91 -31.58
N GLY A 170 35.25 -4.22 -30.61
CA GLY A 170 34.68 -3.22 -29.72
C GLY A 170 34.31 -3.84 -28.37
N GLU A 171 34.90 -3.37 -27.27
CA GLU A 171 34.78 -3.96 -25.93
C GLU A 171 33.34 -4.10 -25.39
N LYS A 172 32.37 -3.38 -25.96
CA LYS A 172 30.93 -3.49 -25.60
C LYS A 172 30.15 -4.55 -26.39
N GLU A 173 30.71 -5.17 -27.42
CA GLU A 173 30.01 -6.14 -28.27
C GLU A 173 30.40 -7.60 -28.02
N LYS A 174 31.33 -7.88 -27.08
CA LYS A 174 31.70 -9.25 -26.67
C LYS A 174 30.55 -10.09 -26.08
N GLU A 175 29.52 -9.47 -25.52
CA GLU A 175 28.31 -10.18 -25.08
C GLU A 175 27.33 -10.49 -26.22
N LYS A 176 27.32 -9.68 -27.29
CA LYS A 176 26.55 -9.96 -28.52
C LYS A 176 27.27 -10.96 -29.45
N GLU A 177 28.58 -11.09 -29.34
CA GLU A 177 29.44 -12.01 -30.13
C GLU A 177 29.09 -13.50 -29.95
N LYS A 178 28.81 -13.92 -28.71
CA LYS A 178 28.40 -15.31 -28.40
C LYS A 178 27.06 -15.72 -29.03
N ALA A 179 26.29 -14.77 -29.55
CA ALA A 179 25.02 -14.99 -30.24
C ALA A 179 25.14 -15.17 -31.76
N ARG A 180 26.34 -15.01 -32.34
CA ARG A 180 26.58 -15.16 -33.80
C ARG A 180 27.14 -16.53 -34.19
N LEU A 181 27.84 -17.22 -33.30
CA LEU A 181 28.39 -18.57 -33.54
C LEU A 181 27.32 -19.67 -33.47
N ASP A 182 26.17 -19.40 -32.84
CA ASP A 182 25.08 -20.35 -32.61
C ASP A 182 23.76 -19.93 -33.29
N GLY A 183 23.76 -18.83 -34.07
CA GLY A 183 22.55 -18.28 -34.68
C GLY A 183 21.49 -17.78 -33.68
N GLY A 184 21.85 -17.53 -32.42
CA GLY A 184 20.92 -17.14 -31.36
C GLY A 184 20.30 -18.32 -30.59
N LEU A 185 20.74 -19.56 -30.84
CA LEU A 185 20.23 -20.77 -30.19
C LEU A 185 20.33 -20.71 -28.66
N ARG A 186 21.44 -20.21 -28.10
CA ARG A 186 21.62 -20.02 -26.66
C ARG A 186 20.66 -18.99 -26.09
N ALA A 187 20.42 -17.89 -26.80
CA ALA A 187 19.47 -16.87 -26.37
C ALA A 187 18.05 -17.44 -26.33
N ALA A 188 17.62 -18.11 -27.41
CA ALA A 188 16.31 -18.76 -27.50
C ALA A 188 16.13 -19.87 -26.44
N ALA A 189 17.16 -20.69 -26.19
CA ALA A 189 17.09 -21.76 -25.22
C ALA A 189 17.03 -21.23 -23.77
N LEU A 190 17.71 -20.12 -23.46
CA LEU A 190 17.60 -19.42 -22.18
C LEU A 190 16.24 -18.72 -22.03
N ASP A 191 15.68 -18.14 -23.11
CA ASP A 191 14.33 -17.56 -23.08
C ASP A 191 13.26 -18.63 -22.80
N LYS A 192 13.44 -19.84 -23.33
CA LYS A 192 12.59 -20.99 -22.98
C LYS A 192 12.71 -21.38 -21.51
N LEU A 193 13.90 -21.30 -20.91
CA LEU A 193 14.06 -21.52 -19.46
C LEU A 193 13.39 -20.43 -18.62
N GLU A 194 13.46 -19.17 -19.06
CA GLU A 194 12.75 -18.06 -18.40
C GLU A 194 11.23 -18.28 -18.47
N ASN A 195 10.71 -18.75 -19.60
CA ASN A 195 9.30 -19.10 -19.76
C ASN A 195 8.90 -20.33 -18.92
N GLU A 196 9.76 -21.35 -18.84
CA GLU A 196 9.56 -22.51 -17.98
C GLU A 196 9.53 -22.12 -16.50
N PHE A 197 10.45 -21.24 -16.08
CA PHE A 197 10.47 -20.67 -14.74
C PHE A 197 9.16 -19.93 -14.42
N ARG A 198 8.70 -19.07 -15.35
CA ARG A 198 7.43 -18.36 -15.20
C ARG A 198 6.24 -19.31 -15.11
N ARG A 199 6.24 -20.37 -15.92
CA ARG A 199 5.14 -21.35 -15.94
C ARG A 199 5.11 -22.19 -14.67
N LEU A 200 6.26 -22.71 -14.22
CA LEU A 200 6.36 -23.45 -12.96
C LEU A 200 5.88 -22.62 -11.77
N LEU A 201 6.20 -21.33 -11.75
CA LEU A 201 5.67 -20.41 -10.74
C LEU A 201 4.16 -20.24 -10.86
N LYS A 202 3.62 -19.95 -12.06
CA LYS A 202 2.17 -19.73 -12.24
C LYS A 202 1.33 -20.97 -11.95
N ASP A 203 1.74 -22.14 -12.46
CA ASP A 203 0.98 -23.39 -12.34
C ASP A 203 0.91 -23.90 -10.88
N ASN A 204 1.88 -23.52 -10.05
CA ASN A 204 1.96 -23.96 -8.66
C ASN A 204 1.67 -22.83 -7.64
N SER A 205 1.43 -21.60 -8.10
CA SER A 205 1.02 -20.50 -7.22
C SER A 205 -0.50 -20.48 -7.13
N VAL A 206 -1.03 -20.81 -5.96
CA VAL A 206 -2.46 -20.71 -5.66
C VAL A 206 -2.66 -19.59 -4.63
N PRO A 207 -3.63 -18.67 -4.85
CA PRO A 207 -3.98 -17.66 -3.85
C PRO A 207 -4.44 -18.33 -2.55
N LEU A 208 -4.00 -17.80 -1.41
CA LEU A 208 -4.44 -18.30 -0.10
C LEU A 208 -5.77 -17.62 0.28
N PRO A 209 -6.88 -18.35 0.39
CA PRO A 209 -8.11 -17.80 0.93
C PRO A 209 -7.97 -17.59 2.44
N MET A 210 -8.50 -16.48 2.95
CA MET A 210 -8.71 -16.32 4.39
C MET A 210 -9.88 -17.20 4.82
N ALA A 211 -9.62 -18.23 5.63
CA ALA A 211 -10.69 -19.02 6.22
C ALA A 211 -11.46 -18.12 7.21
N THR A 212 -12.79 -18.04 7.08
CA THR A 212 -13.64 -17.34 8.03
C THR A 212 -13.54 -18.01 9.42
N PRO A 213 -13.63 -17.23 10.52
CA PRO A 213 -13.33 -17.70 11.88
C PRO A 213 -14.26 -18.79 12.43
N SER A 214 -15.22 -19.28 11.65
CA SER A 214 -16.15 -20.33 12.04
C SER A 214 -15.58 -21.76 11.95
N SER A 215 -14.37 -21.95 11.38
CA SER A 215 -13.82 -23.30 11.11
C SER A 215 -12.49 -23.63 11.78
N LEU A 216 -11.98 -22.79 12.69
CA LEU A 216 -10.70 -23.04 13.37
C LEU A 216 -10.92 -23.19 14.88
N GLY A 217 -11.25 -24.41 15.28
CA GLY A 217 -10.85 -24.89 16.60
C GLY A 217 -9.32 -24.90 16.70
N GLU A 218 -8.80 -24.68 17.90
CA GLU A 218 -7.38 -24.63 18.23
C GLU A 218 -6.61 -25.86 17.68
N GLN A 219 -6.09 -25.73 16.48
CA GLN A 219 -5.04 -26.60 15.97
C GLN A 219 -4.05 -25.74 15.21
N ALA A 220 -2.78 -25.85 15.60
CA ALA A 220 -1.65 -25.26 14.91
C ALA A 220 -1.57 -25.85 13.49
N CYS A 221 -2.31 -25.28 12.55
CA CYS A 221 -2.21 -25.63 11.15
C CYS A 221 -0.86 -25.14 10.63
N ILE A 222 0.08 -26.06 10.50
CA ILE A 222 1.29 -25.89 9.70
C ILE A 222 0.79 -25.47 8.30
N ALA A 223 1.03 -24.22 7.91
CA ALA A 223 0.66 -23.74 6.58
C ALA A 223 1.33 -24.66 5.55
N PRO A 224 0.59 -25.28 4.61
CA PRO A 224 1.19 -26.09 3.57
C PRO A 224 2.14 -25.21 2.76
N SER A 225 3.33 -25.73 2.45
CA SER A 225 4.32 -25.06 1.64
C SER A 225 3.68 -24.54 0.35
N GLN A 226 3.77 -23.22 0.11
CA GLN A 226 3.21 -22.54 -1.07
C GLN A 226 3.62 -23.17 -2.41
N LEU A 227 4.77 -23.83 -2.45
CA LEU A 227 5.28 -24.58 -3.58
C LEU A 227 5.76 -25.97 -3.13
N PRO A 228 5.52 -27.03 -3.92
CA PRO A 228 6.10 -28.35 -3.64
C PRO A 228 7.63 -28.29 -3.65
N VAL A 229 8.27 -29.04 -2.77
CA VAL A 229 9.75 -29.13 -2.67
C VAL A 229 10.41 -29.51 -4.00
N THR A 230 9.75 -30.36 -4.80
CA THR A 230 10.24 -30.74 -6.13
C THR A 230 10.28 -29.56 -7.10
N VAL A 231 9.32 -28.62 -7.00
CA VAL A 231 9.28 -27.39 -7.81
C VAL A 231 10.36 -26.42 -7.35
N ILE A 232 10.58 -26.26 -6.04
CA ILE A 232 11.66 -25.41 -5.50
C ILE A 232 13.03 -25.87 -6.03
N HIS A 233 13.32 -27.18 -6.02
CA HIS A 233 14.56 -27.71 -6.58
C HIS A 233 14.70 -27.44 -8.09
N LYS A 234 13.61 -27.56 -8.86
CA LYS A 234 13.59 -27.22 -10.29
C LYS A 234 13.87 -25.72 -10.52
N LEU A 235 13.26 -24.84 -9.72
CA LEU A 235 13.48 -23.39 -9.78
C LEU A 235 14.93 -23.03 -9.42
N GLN A 236 15.49 -23.62 -8.35
CA GLN A 236 16.89 -23.42 -7.97
C GLN A 236 17.86 -23.87 -9.07
N ALA A 237 17.58 -25.00 -9.74
CA ALA A 237 18.39 -25.50 -10.85
C ALA A 237 18.38 -24.53 -12.05
N ILE A 238 17.21 -23.98 -12.39
CA ILE A 238 17.08 -22.96 -13.44
C ILE A 238 17.83 -21.67 -13.05
N LEU A 239 17.64 -21.19 -11.83
CA LEU A 239 18.32 -19.98 -11.32
C LEU A 239 19.84 -20.11 -11.33
N GLY A 240 20.37 -21.29 -10.97
CA GLY A 240 21.82 -21.54 -11.01
C GLY A 240 22.41 -21.41 -12.41
N ARG A 241 21.65 -21.85 -13.42
CA ARG A 241 22.05 -21.80 -14.83
C ARG A 241 21.87 -20.41 -15.43
N LEU A 242 20.81 -19.69 -15.06
CA LEU A 242 20.59 -18.31 -15.52
C LEU A 242 21.57 -17.32 -14.88
N ARG A 243 22.04 -17.57 -13.64
CA ARG A 243 23.14 -16.82 -13.03
C ARG A 243 24.45 -16.96 -13.80
N ALA A 244 24.81 -18.18 -14.21
CA ALA A 244 26.02 -18.41 -15.02
C ALA A 244 25.99 -17.69 -16.37
N ASN A 245 24.82 -17.22 -16.80
CA ASN A 245 24.58 -16.52 -18.05
C ASN A 245 24.21 -15.03 -17.86
N ASN A 246 24.48 -14.42 -16.68
CA ASN A 246 24.18 -13.02 -16.36
C ASN A 246 22.70 -12.60 -16.51
N ARG A 247 21.76 -13.56 -16.45
CA ARG A 247 20.30 -13.33 -16.65
C ARG A 247 19.48 -13.34 -15.36
N LEU A 248 20.15 -13.24 -14.21
CA LEU A 248 19.50 -13.39 -12.90
C LEU A 248 18.48 -12.27 -12.62
N GLU A 249 18.76 -11.03 -13.02
CA GLU A 249 17.87 -9.89 -12.78
C GLU A 249 16.49 -10.06 -13.44
N LYS A 250 16.45 -10.56 -14.68
CA LYS A 250 15.18 -10.86 -15.38
C LYS A 250 14.36 -11.92 -14.63
N CYS A 251 15.03 -12.94 -14.09
CA CYS A 251 14.37 -14.00 -13.32
C CYS A 251 13.79 -13.48 -12.01
N ILE A 252 14.53 -12.59 -11.34
CA ILE A 252 14.08 -11.89 -10.13
C ILE A 252 12.83 -11.07 -10.45
N THR A 253 12.83 -10.30 -11.54
CA THR A 253 11.66 -9.52 -11.98
C THR A 253 10.45 -10.43 -12.24
N ILE A 254 10.65 -11.53 -12.97
CA ILE A 254 9.57 -12.51 -13.24
C ILE A 254 9.04 -13.12 -11.93
N TYR A 255 9.93 -13.49 -11.00
CA TYR A 255 9.55 -14.04 -9.71
C TYR A 255 8.73 -13.04 -8.89
N VAL A 256 9.21 -11.80 -8.78
CA VAL A 256 8.54 -10.71 -8.06
C VAL A 256 7.17 -10.44 -8.68
N GLU A 257 7.05 -10.36 -10.01
CA GLU A 257 5.75 -10.12 -10.68
C GLU A 257 4.73 -11.23 -10.40
N VAL A 258 5.12 -12.50 -10.56
CA VAL A 258 4.19 -13.63 -10.41
C VAL A 258 3.76 -13.77 -8.95
N ARG A 259 4.71 -13.70 -8.01
CA ARG A 259 4.41 -13.85 -6.58
C ARG A 259 3.67 -12.63 -6.03
N SER A 260 4.04 -11.40 -6.40
CA SER A 260 3.30 -10.20 -5.98
C SER A 260 1.87 -10.20 -6.51
N SER A 261 1.65 -10.66 -7.75
CA SER A 261 0.30 -10.84 -8.29
C SER A 261 -0.50 -11.91 -7.54
N ASN A 262 0.12 -13.01 -7.09
CA ASN A 262 -0.55 -14.06 -6.32
C ASN A 262 -0.98 -13.58 -4.93
N VAL A 263 -0.09 -12.87 -4.22
CA VAL A 263 -0.41 -12.27 -2.92
C VAL A 263 -1.48 -11.21 -3.10
N ARG A 264 -1.40 -10.37 -4.14
CA ARG A 264 -2.41 -9.35 -4.43
C ARG A 264 -3.77 -9.97 -4.73
N ALA A 265 -3.84 -11.06 -5.49
CA ALA A 265 -5.09 -11.78 -5.73
C ALA A 265 -5.68 -12.36 -4.42
N SER A 266 -4.82 -12.84 -3.51
CA SER A 266 -5.25 -13.31 -2.18
C SER A 266 -5.82 -12.16 -1.33
N LEU A 267 -5.22 -10.97 -1.43
CA LEU A 267 -5.68 -9.77 -0.73
C LEU A 267 -6.95 -9.19 -1.34
N GLN A 268 -7.10 -9.18 -2.66
CA GLN A 268 -8.30 -8.69 -3.35
C GLN A 268 -9.55 -9.52 -3.02
N ALA A 269 -9.39 -10.80 -2.67
CA ALA A 269 -10.48 -11.64 -2.20
C ALA A 269 -11.07 -11.19 -0.84
N LEU A 270 -10.40 -10.27 -0.13
CA LEU A 270 -10.83 -9.74 1.18
C LEU A 270 -11.68 -8.46 1.08
N ASP A 271 -12.04 -8.03 -0.13
CA ASP A 271 -12.85 -6.82 -0.36
C ASP A 271 -12.25 -5.58 0.32
N LEU A 272 -11.09 -5.16 -0.17
CA LEU A 272 -10.25 -4.12 0.43
C LEU A 272 -10.63 -2.69 0.01
N ASP A 273 -11.82 -2.48 -0.53
CA ASP A 273 -12.30 -1.19 -1.03
C ASP A 273 -12.24 -0.08 0.04
N TYR A 274 -12.30 -0.45 1.33
CA TYR A 274 -12.17 0.48 2.45
C TYR A 274 -10.76 1.09 2.60
N LEU A 275 -9.72 0.50 2.00
CA LEU A 275 -8.35 1.03 2.08
C LEU A 275 -8.18 2.33 1.28
N ASP A 276 -9.00 2.54 0.26
CA ASP A 276 -8.94 3.69 -0.64
C ASP A 276 -9.82 4.87 -0.17
N ILE A 277 -10.45 4.76 1.00
CA ILE A 277 -11.26 5.83 1.60
C ILE A 277 -10.41 7.10 1.77
N SER A 278 -10.90 8.21 1.24
CA SER A 278 -10.24 9.52 1.37
C SER A 278 -10.41 10.11 2.78
N VAL A 279 -9.53 11.04 3.15
CA VAL A 279 -9.63 11.76 4.45
C VAL A 279 -10.97 12.51 4.58
N SER A 280 -11.52 13.02 3.47
CA SER A 280 -12.83 13.69 3.44
C SER A 280 -13.97 12.74 3.77
N GLU A 281 -14.02 11.58 3.12
CA GLU A 281 -15.06 10.56 3.36
C GLU A 281 -14.96 9.99 4.77
N PHE A 282 -13.74 9.89 5.32
CA PHE A 282 -13.52 9.48 6.70
C PHE A 282 -14.19 10.42 7.72
N ASN A 283 -14.29 11.71 7.46
CA ASN A 283 -14.88 12.64 8.43
C ASN A 283 -16.43 12.57 8.48
N ASP A 284 -17.07 11.99 7.47
CA ASP A 284 -18.53 12.00 7.31
C ASP A 284 -19.20 10.67 7.73
N VAL A 285 -18.42 9.59 7.90
CA VAL A 285 -18.94 8.21 7.95
C VAL A 285 -18.89 7.60 9.36
N GLN A 286 -20.06 7.27 9.93
CA GLN A 286 -20.16 6.58 11.23
C GLN A 286 -19.76 5.08 11.21
N SER A 287 -19.53 4.48 10.02
CA SER A 287 -19.21 3.05 9.85
C SER A 287 -17.72 2.70 9.94
N ILE A 288 -16.86 3.68 10.23
CA ILE A 288 -15.39 3.53 10.27
C ILE A 288 -14.91 2.56 11.35
N GLU A 289 -15.66 2.42 12.45
CA GLU A 289 -15.30 1.46 13.50
C GLU A 289 -15.23 0.03 12.96
N GLY A 290 -16.15 -0.32 12.05
CA GLY A 290 -16.16 -1.61 11.36
C GLY A 290 -14.94 -1.80 10.47
N TYR A 291 -14.57 -0.76 9.70
CA TYR A 291 -13.40 -0.80 8.82
C TYR A 291 -12.08 -0.92 9.59
N ILE A 292 -11.94 -0.30 10.76
CA ILE A 292 -10.71 -0.42 11.57
C ILE A 292 -10.57 -1.84 12.15
N ALA A 293 -11.68 -2.44 12.59
CA ALA A 293 -11.66 -3.82 13.07
C ALA A 293 -11.33 -4.80 11.93
N GLN A 294 -11.93 -4.61 10.75
CA GLN A 294 -11.62 -5.38 9.54
C GLN A 294 -10.16 -5.18 9.13
N TRP A 295 -9.66 -3.94 9.13
CA TRP A 295 -8.27 -3.61 8.85
C TRP A 295 -7.30 -4.34 9.77
N GLY A 296 -7.56 -4.38 11.08
CA GLY A 296 -6.73 -5.10 12.04
C GLY A 296 -6.65 -6.60 11.72
N ASN A 297 -7.79 -7.23 11.40
CA ASN A 297 -7.86 -8.65 11.07
C ASN A 297 -7.18 -8.96 9.72
N HIS A 298 -7.42 -8.15 8.70
CA HIS A 298 -6.80 -8.30 7.37
C HIS A 298 -5.29 -8.07 7.43
N LEU A 299 -4.83 -7.09 8.22
CA LEU A 299 -3.41 -6.86 8.44
C LEU A 299 -2.76 -8.02 9.18
N GLU A 300 -3.41 -8.56 10.21
CA GLU A 300 -2.91 -9.75 10.91
C GLU A 300 -2.80 -10.95 9.97
N PHE A 301 -3.82 -11.17 9.13
CA PHE A 301 -3.78 -12.24 8.13
C PHE A 301 -2.65 -12.04 7.12
N ALA A 302 -2.52 -10.83 6.57
CA ALA A 302 -1.48 -10.51 5.60
C ALA A 302 -0.08 -10.74 6.17
N VAL A 303 0.19 -10.27 7.40
CA VAL A 303 1.51 -10.39 8.03
C VAL A 303 1.82 -11.83 8.45
N LYS A 304 0.89 -12.52 9.15
CA LYS A 304 1.17 -13.84 9.74
C LYS A 304 1.05 -15.00 8.78
N HIS A 305 0.27 -14.86 7.71
CA HIS A 305 0.02 -15.96 6.77
C HIS A 305 0.59 -15.70 5.38
N LEU A 306 0.30 -14.55 4.78
CA LEU A 306 0.75 -14.26 3.41
C LEU A 306 2.25 -13.92 3.37
N PHE A 307 2.66 -12.84 4.05
CA PHE A 307 4.04 -12.38 4.02
C PHE A 307 4.99 -13.34 4.74
N GLU A 308 4.54 -14.04 5.78
CA GLU A 308 5.31 -15.12 6.41
C GLU A 308 5.61 -16.26 5.44
N ALA A 309 4.62 -16.68 4.64
CA ALA A 309 4.81 -17.73 3.65
C ALA A 309 5.73 -17.27 2.51
N GLU A 310 5.58 -16.04 2.02
CA GLU A 310 6.49 -15.49 1.00
C GLU A 310 7.91 -15.30 1.53
N PHE A 311 8.08 -14.88 2.79
CA PHE A 311 9.39 -14.72 3.41
C PHE A 311 10.16 -16.03 3.44
N LYS A 312 9.51 -17.12 3.90
CA LYS A 312 10.08 -18.47 3.87
C LYS A 312 10.36 -18.94 2.45
N LEU A 313 9.42 -18.71 1.53
CA LEU A 313 9.57 -19.16 0.15
C LEU A 313 10.71 -18.44 -0.58
N CYS A 314 10.85 -17.12 -0.39
CA CYS A 314 11.98 -16.36 -0.92
C CYS A 314 13.31 -16.91 -0.39
N ASN A 315 13.39 -17.21 0.91
CA ASN A 315 14.56 -17.83 1.49
C ASN A 315 14.85 -19.20 0.86
N ASP A 316 13.85 -20.07 0.73
CA ASP A 316 14.02 -21.42 0.18
C ASP A 316 14.42 -21.40 -1.32
N VAL A 317 13.85 -20.50 -2.12
CA VAL A 317 14.15 -20.41 -3.56
C VAL A 317 15.55 -19.82 -3.82
N PHE A 318 15.96 -18.85 -3.01
CA PHE A 318 17.19 -18.08 -3.23
C PHE A 318 18.33 -18.37 -2.24
N GLU A 319 18.21 -19.39 -1.39
CA GLU A 319 19.17 -19.78 -0.35
C GLU A 319 20.63 -19.79 -0.86
N ARG A 320 20.85 -20.36 -2.05
CA ARG A 320 22.19 -20.51 -2.67
C ARG A 320 22.76 -19.23 -3.29
N PHE A 321 22.00 -18.13 -3.30
CA PHE A 321 22.31 -16.90 -4.03
C PHE A 321 22.66 -15.71 -3.12
N GLY A 322 22.68 -15.93 -1.79
CA GLY A 322 23.11 -14.95 -0.79
C GLY A 322 21.95 -14.19 -0.14
N SER A 323 22.17 -13.75 1.10
CA SER A 323 21.12 -13.17 1.97
C SER A 323 20.48 -11.91 1.40
N ASN A 324 21.24 -11.13 0.64
CA ASN A 324 20.78 -9.84 0.13
C ASN A 324 19.78 -9.98 -1.03
N VAL A 325 19.92 -11.03 -1.85
CA VAL A 325 19.10 -11.21 -3.06
C VAL A 325 17.66 -11.58 -2.70
N TRP A 326 17.48 -12.51 -1.76
CA TRP A 326 16.15 -12.98 -1.38
C TRP A 326 15.39 -11.94 -0.55
N MET A 327 16.09 -11.18 0.29
CA MET A 327 15.50 -10.05 1.03
C MET A 327 15.06 -8.92 0.11
N ASP A 328 15.81 -8.62 -0.96
CA ASP A 328 15.43 -7.64 -1.98
C ASP A 328 14.23 -8.11 -2.82
N CYS A 329 14.14 -9.42 -3.11
CA CYS A 329 12.95 -9.99 -3.73
C CYS A 329 11.72 -9.87 -2.83
N PHE A 330 11.86 -10.25 -1.56
CA PHE A 330 10.78 -10.18 -0.58
C PHE A 330 10.29 -8.74 -0.37
N SER A 331 11.20 -7.76 -0.23
CA SER A 331 10.82 -6.37 -0.05
C SER A 331 9.99 -5.82 -1.23
N LYS A 332 10.41 -6.12 -2.46
CA LYS A 332 9.67 -5.75 -3.67
C LYS A 332 8.30 -6.43 -3.75
N ILE A 333 8.21 -7.72 -3.39
CA ILE A 333 6.93 -8.44 -3.32
C ILE A 333 6.01 -7.79 -2.30
N ALA A 334 6.49 -7.52 -1.08
CA ALA A 334 5.69 -6.92 -0.03
C ALA A 334 5.17 -5.52 -0.39
N ALA A 335 6.04 -4.68 -0.97
CA ALA A 335 5.67 -3.35 -1.43
C ALA A 335 4.61 -3.40 -2.56
N GLN A 336 4.80 -4.27 -3.56
CA GLN A 336 3.87 -4.40 -4.69
C GLN A 336 2.57 -5.14 -4.35
N ALA A 337 2.58 -6.03 -3.37
CA ALA A 337 1.42 -6.86 -3.02
C ALA A 337 0.32 -6.06 -2.33
N GLY A 338 0.66 -4.99 -1.60
CA GLY A 338 -0.32 -4.11 -0.94
C GLY A 338 0.02 -3.71 0.50
N MET A 339 1.19 -4.06 1.04
CA MET A 339 1.57 -3.69 2.41
C MET A 339 1.54 -2.17 2.63
N LEU A 340 1.96 -1.40 1.62
CA LEU A 340 1.93 0.07 1.68
C LEU A 340 0.49 0.62 1.75
N ALA A 341 -0.49 -0.03 1.12
CA ALA A 341 -1.89 0.37 1.19
C ALA A 341 -2.46 0.22 2.60
N PHE A 342 -2.14 -0.88 3.30
CA PHE A 342 -2.50 -1.06 4.71
C PHE A 342 -1.93 0.04 5.62
N LEU A 343 -0.67 0.42 5.41
CA LEU A 343 -0.03 1.50 6.19
C LEU A 343 -0.60 2.87 5.83
N GLN A 344 -0.90 3.09 4.54
CA GLN A 344 -1.50 4.34 4.05
C GLN A 344 -2.89 4.56 4.63
N PHE A 345 -3.72 3.51 4.76
CA PHE A 345 -5.01 3.59 5.45
C PHE A 345 -4.83 4.11 6.89
N GLY A 346 -3.91 3.52 7.66
CA GLY A 346 -3.60 4.00 9.01
C GLY A 346 -3.19 5.47 9.04
N LYS A 347 -2.44 5.92 8.03
CA LYS A 347 -2.01 7.33 7.89
C LYS A 347 -3.18 8.25 7.58
N THR A 348 -4.09 7.85 6.70
CA THR A 348 -5.35 8.57 6.42
C THR A 348 -6.16 8.76 7.70
N VAL A 349 -6.25 7.72 8.55
CA VAL A 349 -6.90 7.84 9.87
C VAL A 349 -6.18 8.84 10.77
N THR A 350 -4.85 8.85 10.79
CA THR A 350 -4.10 9.84 11.59
C THR A 350 -4.27 11.28 11.10
N ASP A 351 -4.46 11.50 9.79
CA ASP A 351 -4.56 12.82 9.17
C ASP A 351 -6.01 13.39 9.17
N SER A 352 -7.01 12.62 9.62
CA SER A 352 -8.41 13.05 9.78
C SER A 352 -8.63 14.13 10.87
N LYS A 353 -9.86 14.64 11.01
CA LYS A 353 -10.19 15.68 12.00
C LYS A 353 -9.86 15.22 13.43
N LYS A 354 -9.31 16.13 14.25
CA LYS A 354 -9.09 15.89 15.68
C LYS A 354 -10.45 15.89 16.41
N ASP A 355 -10.89 14.73 16.85
CA ASP A 355 -12.04 14.59 17.74
C ASP A 355 -11.76 13.52 18.82
N PRO A 356 -12.51 13.49 19.94
CA PRO A 356 -12.25 12.51 20.99
C PRO A 356 -12.58 11.07 20.56
N ILE A 357 -13.51 10.85 19.63
CA ILE A 357 -13.86 9.51 19.17
C ILE A 357 -12.69 8.88 18.40
N LYS A 358 -11.98 9.70 17.62
CA LYS A 358 -10.75 9.35 16.91
C LYS A 358 -9.67 8.84 17.85
N LEU A 359 -9.54 9.37 19.07
CA LEU A 359 -8.55 8.83 20.03
C LEU A 359 -8.76 7.32 20.23
N LEU A 360 -10.00 6.87 20.45
CA LEU A 360 -10.31 5.45 20.61
C LEU A 360 -9.92 4.64 19.36
N LYS A 361 -10.13 5.23 18.16
CA LYS A 361 -9.76 4.63 16.88
C LYS A 361 -8.25 4.51 16.69
N LEU A 362 -7.50 5.55 17.04
CA LEU A 362 -6.02 5.50 17.01
C LEU A 362 -5.48 4.45 17.98
N LEU A 363 -6.11 4.30 19.16
CA LEU A 363 -5.76 3.25 20.11
C LEU A 363 -6.06 1.83 19.58
N ASP A 364 -7.18 1.64 18.88
CA ASP A 364 -7.51 0.35 18.23
C ASP A 364 -6.46 -0.01 17.14
N ILE A 365 -6.06 0.97 16.31
CA ILE A 365 -5.01 0.81 15.30
C ILE A 365 -3.66 0.50 15.95
N PHE A 366 -3.27 1.26 16.96
CA PHE A 366 -2.01 1.04 17.69
C PHE A 366 -1.99 -0.34 18.35
N THR A 367 -3.11 -0.79 18.94
CA THR A 367 -3.21 -2.14 19.52
C THR A 367 -2.95 -3.22 18.48
N SER A 368 -3.53 -3.08 17.29
CA SER A 368 -3.34 -4.02 16.17
C SER A 368 -1.88 -4.04 15.68
N LEU A 369 -1.25 -2.88 15.53
CA LEU A 369 0.17 -2.78 15.15
C LEU A 369 1.10 -3.33 16.25
N ASN A 370 0.82 -3.06 17.51
CA ASN A 370 1.63 -3.53 18.64
C ASN A 370 1.54 -5.06 18.78
N LYS A 371 0.38 -5.66 18.51
CA LYS A 371 0.20 -7.13 18.45
C LYS A 371 1.10 -7.77 17.40
N LEU A 372 1.34 -7.10 16.28
CA LEU A 372 2.16 -7.60 15.16
C LEU A 372 3.62 -7.14 15.22
N ARG A 373 4.03 -6.40 16.25
CA ARG A 373 5.36 -5.77 16.33
C ARG A 373 6.52 -6.74 16.14
N ALA A 374 6.45 -7.91 16.77
CA ALA A 374 7.51 -8.93 16.64
C ALA A 374 7.58 -9.51 15.23
N ASP A 375 6.43 -9.75 14.60
CA ASP A 375 6.34 -10.23 13.22
C ASP A 375 6.87 -9.18 12.24
N PHE A 376 6.52 -7.90 12.42
CA PHE A 376 7.06 -6.80 11.62
C PHE A 376 8.58 -6.69 11.70
N ASN A 377 9.15 -6.75 12.91
CA ASN A 377 10.59 -6.68 13.11
C ASN A 377 11.32 -7.87 12.48
N ARG A 378 10.72 -9.06 12.51
CA ARG A 378 11.31 -10.26 11.93
C ARG A 378 11.23 -10.27 10.40
N LEU A 379 10.08 -9.92 9.84
CA LEU A 379 9.83 -9.95 8.39
C LEU A 379 10.48 -8.77 7.66
N PHE A 380 10.30 -7.56 8.19
CA PHE A 380 10.69 -6.33 7.52
C PHE A 380 11.93 -5.68 8.13
N GLY A 381 12.62 -6.33 9.09
CA GLY A 381 13.79 -5.76 9.77
C GLY A 381 15.07 -5.64 8.92
N GLY A 382 15.13 -6.29 7.76
CA GLY A 382 16.31 -6.24 6.89
C GLY A 382 16.47 -4.90 6.14
N ALA A 383 17.70 -4.55 5.77
CA ALA A 383 18.03 -3.30 5.08
C ALA A 383 17.26 -3.08 3.77
N ALA A 384 16.88 -4.16 3.07
CA ALA A 384 16.10 -4.09 1.84
C ALA A 384 14.65 -3.60 2.04
N CYS A 385 14.12 -3.67 3.27
CA CYS A 385 12.75 -3.26 3.60
C CYS A 385 12.66 -1.84 4.19
N ILE A 386 13.67 -1.00 3.96
CA ILE A 386 13.77 0.34 4.57
C ILE A 386 12.56 1.24 4.30
N GLU A 387 11.94 1.11 3.12
CA GLU A 387 10.73 1.85 2.77
C GLU A 387 9.56 1.48 3.71
N ILE A 388 9.26 0.19 3.84
CA ILE A 388 8.19 -0.32 4.72
C ILE A 388 8.49 0.04 6.18
N GLN A 389 9.76 -0.06 6.61
CA GLN A 389 10.17 0.34 7.96
C GLN A 389 9.92 1.82 8.22
N ASN A 390 10.32 2.69 7.29
CA ASN A 390 10.13 4.13 7.40
C ASN A 390 8.63 4.48 7.47
N PHE A 391 7.81 3.90 6.57
CA PHE A 391 6.35 4.09 6.60
C PHE A 391 5.73 3.61 7.92
N THR A 392 6.16 2.45 8.42
CA THR A 392 5.65 1.90 9.68
C THR A 392 6.05 2.77 10.86
N ARG A 393 7.31 3.23 10.93
CA ARG A 393 7.79 4.14 11.97
C ARG A 393 7.06 5.47 11.94
N ASP A 394 6.88 6.04 10.76
CA ASP A 394 6.20 7.32 10.58
C ASP A 394 4.72 7.22 10.96
N LEU A 395 4.06 6.10 10.61
CA LEU A 395 2.69 5.81 11.05
C LEU A 395 2.60 5.68 12.57
N ILE A 396 3.47 4.89 13.21
CA ILE A 396 3.51 4.74 14.67
C ILE A 396 3.75 6.08 15.35
N LYS A 397 4.66 6.90 14.80
CA LYS A 397 4.93 8.25 15.30
C LYS A 397 3.69 9.13 15.24
N LYS A 398 3.05 9.23 14.07
CA LYS A 398 1.81 10.00 13.90
C LYS A 398 0.67 9.50 14.77
N LEU A 399 0.52 8.18 14.95
CA LEU A 399 -0.50 7.59 15.82
C LEU A 399 -0.29 8.01 17.27
N ILE A 400 0.95 7.93 17.76
CA ILE A 400 1.28 8.25 19.15
C ILE A 400 1.14 9.75 19.40
N ASP A 401 1.69 10.59 18.51
CA ASP A 401 1.60 12.05 18.62
C ASP A 401 0.12 12.48 18.54
N GLY A 402 -0.65 11.99 17.57
CA GLY A 402 -2.06 12.32 17.41
C GLY A 402 -2.94 11.86 18.58
N ALA A 403 -2.70 10.66 19.12
CA ALA A 403 -3.42 10.16 20.28
C ALA A 403 -3.09 10.98 21.54
N ALA A 404 -1.81 11.27 21.77
CA ALA A 404 -1.38 12.09 22.90
C ALA A 404 -1.95 13.52 22.81
N GLU A 405 -1.87 14.16 21.65
CA GLU A 405 -2.41 15.51 21.42
C GLU A 405 -3.91 15.58 21.73
N ILE A 406 -4.72 14.65 21.18
CA ILE A 406 -6.17 14.63 21.45
C ILE A 406 -6.45 14.44 22.95
N PHE A 407 -5.68 13.56 23.62
CA PHE A 407 -5.83 13.34 25.06
C PHE A 407 -5.49 14.59 25.89
N TRP A 408 -4.39 15.27 25.57
CA TRP A 408 -3.97 16.49 26.30
C TRP A 408 -4.87 17.69 26.01
N GLU A 409 -5.37 17.81 24.79
CA GLU A 409 -6.33 18.86 24.40
C GLU A 409 -7.69 18.69 25.10
N LEU A 410 -8.07 17.46 25.48
CA LEU A 410 -9.39 17.16 26.06
C LEU A 410 -9.72 17.99 27.30
N LEU A 411 -8.78 18.15 28.23
CA LEU A 411 -9.00 18.94 29.45
C LEU A 411 -9.31 20.41 29.10
N VAL A 412 -8.49 21.00 28.25
CA VAL A 412 -8.65 22.39 27.79
C VAL A 412 -9.98 22.57 27.05
N GLN A 413 -10.33 21.62 26.19
CA GLN A 413 -11.61 21.63 25.48
C GLN A 413 -12.79 21.57 26.44
N VAL A 414 -12.72 20.76 27.50
CA VAL A 414 -13.76 20.70 28.54
C VAL A 414 -13.85 22.03 29.29
N GLU A 415 -12.72 22.60 29.73
CA GLU A 415 -12.70 23.87 30.49
C GLU A 415 -13.26 25.07 29.72
N ILE A 416 -13.06 25.13 28.39
CA ILE A 416 -13.57 26.23 27.56
C ILE A 416 -15.10 26.19 27.43
N GLN A 417 -15.71 25.01 27.51
CA GLN A 417 -17.16 24.84 27.31
C GLN A 417 -18.02 25.56 28.36
N LYS A 418 -17.47 25.97 29.50
CA LYS A 418 -18.18 26.80 30.49
C LYS A 418 -18.71 28.13 29.95
N GLN A 419 -18.16 28.61 28.83
CA GLN A 419 -18.61 29.84 28.16
C GLN A 419 -19.94 29.64 27.42
N ASN A 420 -20.31 28.39 27.10
CA ASN A 420 -21.59 28.10 26.47
C ASN A 420 -22.72 28.21 27.48
N PRO A 421 -23.88 28.78 27.09
CA PRO A 421 -25.01 28.92 28.00
C PRO A 421 -25.53 27.54 28.41
N PRO A 422 -26.00 27.39 29.67
CA PRO A 422 -26.53 26.12 30.13
C PRO A 422 -27.90 25.81 29.48
N PRO A 423 -28.34 24.54 29.49
CA PRO A 423 -29.60 24.14 28.85
C PRO A 423 -30.81 24.88 29.40
N SER A 424 -31.64 25.48 28.54
CA SER A 424 -32.83 26.24 28.99
C SER A 424 -33.88 25.39 29.73
N ASP A 425 -33.82 24.07 29.59
CA ASP A 425 -34.71 23.09 30.24
C ASP A 425 -34.16 22.55 31.58
N GLY A 426 -32.97 23.00 32.01
CA GLY A 426 -32.33 22.53 33.24
C GLY A 426 -31.86 21.08 33.16
N GLY A 427 -31.81 20.48 31.97
CA GLY A 427 -31.33 19.11 31.76
C GLY A 427 -29.82 18.97 31.96
N VAL A 428 -29.35 17.72 31.90
CA VAL A 428 -27.90 17.42 31.92
C VAL A 428 -27.28 17.86 30.58
N PRO A 429 -26.24 18.71 30.57
CA PRO A 429 -25.57 19.10 29.33
C PRO A 429 -24.95 17.89 28.64
N ARG A 430 -25.05 17.81 27.31
CA ARG A 430 -24.47 16.71 26.52
C ARG A 430 -22.99 16.49 26.79
N LEU A 431 -22.26 17.57 27.09
CA LEU A 431 -20.85 17.51 27.45
C LEU A 431 -20.62 16.65 28.71
N VAL A 432 -21.44 16.83 29.75
CA VAL A 432 -21.30 16.11 31.03
C VAL A 432 -21.46 14.61 30.77
N SER A 433 -22.54 14.20 30.11
CA SER A 433 -22.77 12.79 29.77
C SER A 433 -21.69 12.22 28.88
N PHE A 434 -21.30 12.95 27.83
CA PHE A 434 -20.24 12.52 26.92
C PHE A 434 -18.91 12.31 27.65
N VAL A 435 -18.45 13.28 28.44
CA VAL A 435 -17.16 13.22 29.13
C VAL A 435 -17.15 12.11 30.18
N THR A 436 -18.21 11.97 30.97
CA THR A 436 -18.30 10.89 31.96
C THR A 436 -18.23 9.51 31.30
N ASP A 437 -19.03 9.27 30.25
CA ASP A 437 -19.03 8.00 29.51
C ASP A 437 -17.69 7.75 28.82
N TYR A 438 -17.11 8.79 28.22
CA TYR A 438 -15.87 8.73 27.48
C TYR A 438 -14.67 8.45 28.40
N CYS A 439 -14.55 9.14 29.53
CA CYS A 439 -13.51 8.88 30.53
C CYS A 439 -13.64 7.47 31.12
N ASN A 440 -14.87 7.00 31.40
CA ASN A 440 -15.11 5.62 31.82
C ASN A 440 -14.61 4.61 30.77
N LYS A 441 -14.85 4.88 29.47
CA LYS A 441 -14.32 4.04 28.37
C LYS A 441 -12.80 4.07 28.28
N LEU A 442 -12.15 5.22 28.43
CA LEU A 442 -10.69 5.36 28.38
C LEU A 442 -9.99 4.59 29.51
N ILE A 443 -10.54 4.65 30.71
CA ILE A 443 -10.00 3.97 31.90
C ILE A 443 -10.48 2.51 32.02
N GLY A 444 -11.44 2.11 31.18
CA GLY A 444 -11.89 0.74 31.08
C GLY A 444 -10.79 -0.23 30.63
N ASP A 445 -11.06 -1.52 30.82
CA ASP A 445 -10.06 -2.59 30.63
C ASP A 445 -9.51 -2.66 29.20
N LYS A 446 -10.31 -2.25 28.21
CA LYS A 446 -9.92 -2.28 26.80
C LYS A 446 -8.82 -1.26 26.45
N TYR A 447 -8.94 -0.01 26.91
CA TYR A 447 -8.11 1.09 26.43
C TYR A 447 -7.04 1.55 27.42
N LYS A 448 -7.21 1.29 28.72
CA LYS A 448 -6.29 1.78 29.76
C LYS A 448 -4.84 1.38 29.49
N SER A 449 -4.58 0.09 29.28
CA SER A 449 -3.22 -0.41 29.04
C SER A 449 -2.59 0.21 27.79
N THR A 450 -3.36 0.25 26.69
CA THR A 450 -2.91 0.79 25.41
C THR A 450 -2.61 2.28 25.52
N LEU A 451 -3.51 3.06 26.12
CA LEU A 451 -3.34 4.50 26.31
C LEU A 451 -2.14 4.81 27.21
N THR A 452 -1.98 4.07 28.33
CA THR A 452 -0.79 4.20 29.19
C THR A 452 0.48 3.95 28.41
N GLN A 453 0.53 2.91 27.58
CA GLN A 453 1.69 2.61 26.74
C GLN A 453 1.97 3.74 25.73
N VAL A 454 0.93 4.24 25.05
CA VAL A 454 1.05 5.36 24.09
C VAL A 454 1.60 6.62 24.77
N LEU A 455 1.05 7.01 25.91
CA LEU A 455 1.50 8.18 26.66
C LEU A 455 2.92 8.01 27.20
N LEU A 456 3.28 6.80 27.68
CA LEU A 456 4.63 6.46 28.11
C LEU A 456 5.63 6.63 26.95
N ILE A 457 5.32 6.10 25.77
CA ILE A 457 6.20 6.23 24.59
C ILE A 457 6.33 7.70 24.19
N HIS A 458 5.22 8.42 24.09
CA HIS A 458 5.22 9.84 23.74
C HIS A 458 6.09 10.69 24.69
N LYS A 459 5.97 10.46 26.01
CA LYS A 459 6.82 11.14 27.00
C LYS A 459 8.28 10.72 26.93
N SER A 460 8.56 9.44 26.64
CA SER A 460 9.94 8.95 26.48
C SER A 460 10.67 9.65 25.33
N TRP A 461 9.96 9.97 24.22
CA TRP A 461 10.53 10.74 23.11
C TRP A 461 10.87 12.19 23.49
N ARG A 462 10.24 12.72 24.53
CA ARG A 462 10.49 14.06 25.08
C ARG A 462 11.40 14.04 26.31
N SER A 463 11.95 12.88 26.67
CA SER A 463 12.78 12.67 27.87
C SER A 463 12.09 13.03 29.19
N GLU A 464 10.76 12.88 29.25
CA GLU A 464 9.95 13.10 30.45
C GLU A 464 9.65 11.79 31.19
N ARG A 465 9.56 11.85 32.53
CA ARG A 465 9.13 10.70 33.34
C ARG A 465 7.61 10.56 33.30
N PHE A 466 7.13 9.35 33.03
CA PHE A 466 5.71 8.99 33.15
C PHE A 466 5.52 8.16 34.41
N GLN A 467 4.63 8.60 35.31
CA GLN A 467 4.27 7.84 36.50
C GLN A 467 3.04 6.96 36.19
N ASP A 468 2.99 5.75 36.75
CA ASP A 468 1.91 4.78 36.47
C ASP A 468 0.50 5.31 36.78
N ASN A 469 0.37 6.26 37.71
CA ASN A 469 -0.90 6.90 38.07
C ASN A 469 -1.22 8.19 37.29
N GLN A 470 -0.32 8.66 36.43
CA GLN A 470 -0.51 9.94 35.72
C GLN A 470 -1.80 9.95 34.90
N LEU A 471 -2.10 8.86 34.17
CA LEU A 471 -3.32 8.76 33.37
C LEU A 471 -4.59 8.96 34.23
N MET A 472 -4.65 8.31 35.38
CA MET A 472 -5.78 8.46 36.31
C MET A 472 -5.87 9.89 36.83
N ILE A 473 -4.76 10.50 37.23
CA ILE A 473 -4.73 11.89 37.73
C ILE A 473 -5.30 12.87 36.70
N GLU A 474 -4.95 12.71 35.42
CA GLU A 474 -5.42 13.60 34.36
C GLU A 474 -6.91 13.38 34.04
N VAL A 475 -7.38 12.13 34.06
CA VAL A 475 -8.83 11.85 33.94
C VAL A 475 -9.61 12.44 35.11
N LEU A 476 -9.10 12.35 36.34
CA LEU A 476 -9.73 12.97 37.51
C LEU A 476 -9.77 14.51 37.39
N ARG A 477 -8.75 15.14 36.80
CA ARG A 477 -8.77 16.57 36.49
C ARG A 477 -9.85 16.93 35.48
N ILE A 478 -10.09 16.10 34.48
CA ILE A 478 -11.18 16.29 33.51
C ILE A 478 -12.54 16.23 34.20
N ILE A 479 -12.76 15.26 35.10
CA ILE A 479 -14.01 15.18 35.89
C ILE A 479 -14.16 16.41 36.78
N LYS A 480 -13.08 16.87 37.42
CA LYS A 480 -13.09 18.09 38.23
C LYS A 480 -13.38 19.36 37.40
N ALA A 481 -12.91 19.42 36.16
CA ALA A 481 -13.24 20.52 35.24
C ALA A 481 -14.74 20.53 34.91
N ILE A 482 -15.37 19.35 34.78
CA ILE A 482 -16.83 19.25 34.65
C ILE A 482 -17.54 19.80 35.89
N GLU A 483 -17.10 19.46 37.10
CA GLU A 483 -17.64 20.04 38.34
C GLU A 483 -17.60 21.57 38.35
N GLN A 484 -16.43 22.13 38.03
CA GLN A 484 -16.25 23.58 37.96
C GLN A 484 -17.14 24.24 36.90
N ASN A 485 -17.31 23.60 35.75
CA ASN A 485 -18.20 24.10 34.70
C ASN A 485 -19.66 24.11 35.16
N MET A 486 -20.10 23.08 35.88
CA MET A 486 -21.45 23.02 36.44
C MET A 486 -21.70 24.13 37.45
N ASP A 487 -20.74 24.46 38.29
CA ASP A 487 -20.85 25.59 39.23
C ASP A 487 -21.03 26.93 38.51
N VAL A 488 -20.31 27.14 37.40
CA VAL A 488 -20.45 28.34 36.57
C VAL A 488 -21.83 28.38 35.90
N TRP A 489 -22.27 27.26 35.32
CA TRP A 489 -23.59 27.13 34.69
C TRP A 489 -24.74 27.33 35.67
N MET A 490 -24.62 26.82 36.88
CA MET A 490 -25.63 27.00 37.92
C MET A 490 -25.83 28.48 38.25
N LYS A 491 -24.75 29.27 38.33
CA LYS A 491 -24.78 30.72 38.57
C LYS A 491 -25.27 31.54 37.38
N ALA A 492 -25.22 30.97 36.17
CA ALA A 492 -25.64 31.66 34.96
C ALA A 492 -27.16 31.67 34.75
N TYR A 493 -27.92 30.82 35.46
CA TYR A 493 -29.37 30.83 35.36
C TYR A 493 -29.98 32.06 36.06
N PRO A 494 -30.89 32.80 35.39
CA PRO A 494 -31.60 33.91 36.03
C PRO A 494 -32.64 33.43 37.05
N ASP A 495 -33.23 32.25 36.85
CA ASP A 495 -34.18 31.65 37.77
C ASP A 495 -33.47 30.68 38.73
N GLN A 496 -33.40 31.06 40.00
CA GLN A 496 -32.78 30.24 41.05
C GLN A 496 -33.46 28.86 41.19
N THR A 497 -34.75 28.77 40.90
CA THR A 497 -35.48 27.49 40.98
C THR A 497 -35.01 26.52 39.90
N LEU A 498 -34.77 27.04 38.69
CA LEU A 498 -34.21 26.29 37.57
C LEU A 498 -32.74 25.93 37.82
N ALA A 499 -31.97 26.81 38.46
CA ALA A 499 -30.59 26.52 38.87
C ALA A 499 -30.52 25.32 39.84
N HIS A 500 -31.40 25.27 40.85
CA HIS A 500 -31.49 24.12 41.76
C HIS A 500 -31.94 22.84 41.04
N PHE A 501 -32.89 22.95 40.12
CA PHE A 501 -33.36 21.82 39.30
C PHE A 501 -32.23 21.25 38.43
N PHE A 502 -31.44 22.13 37.80
CA PHE A 502 -30.24 21.76 37.05
C PHE A 502 -29.18 21.09 37.93
N ALA A 503 -28.92 21.64 39.13
CA ALA A 503 -27.96 21.07 40.07
C ALA A 503 -28.36 19.65 40.47
N MET A 504 -29.63 19.44 40.84
CA MET A 504 -30.20 18.13 41.18
C MET A 504 -29.97 17.11 40.04
N ASN A 505 -30.25 17.49 38.79
CA ASN A 505 -30.04 16.64 37.61
C ASN A 505 -28.58 16.20 37.45
N ASN A 506 -27.65 17.14 37.53
CA ASN A 506 -26.25 16.88 37.24
C ASN A 506 -25.54 16.13 38.37
N HIS A 507 -25.81 16.46 39.65
CA HIS A 507 -25.25 15.70 40.77
C HIS A 507 -25.74 14.25 40.77
N TRP A 508 -27.02 14.01 40.44
CA TRP A 508 -27.53 12.65 40.26
C TRP A 508 -26.83 11.90 39.13
N HIS A 509 -26.66 12.57 37.99
CA HIS A 509 -26.02 11.98 36.81
C HIS A 509 -24.57 11.56 37.10
N LEU A 510 -23.78 12.44 37.72
CA LEU A 510 -22.40 12.12 38.10
C LEU A 510 -22.34 10.98 39.11
N TYR A 511 -23.16 11.01 40.15
CA TYR A 511 -23.23 9.92 41.13
C TYR A 511 -23.54 8.59 40.45
N LYS A 512 -24.59 8.55 39.63
CA LYS A 512 -25.07 7.32 38.99
C LYS A 512 -24.05 6.74 38.01
N ASN A 513 -23.37 7.58 37.21
CA ASN A 513 -22.46 7.11 36.16
C ASN A 513 -21.01 6.91 36.60
N LEU A 514 -20.63 7.40 37.80
CA LEU A 514 -19.31 7.15 38.38
C LEU A 514 -19.34 6.10 39.49
N LYS A 515 -20.49 5.85 40.12
CA LYS A 515 -20.62 4.80 41.13
C LYS A 515 -20.35 3.42 40.52
N GLY A 516 -19.42 2.68 41.14
CA GLY A 516 -19.02 1.35 40.69
C GLY A 516 -18.09 1.35 39.48
N THR A 517 -17.56 2.51 39.07
CA THR A 517 -16.51 2.60 38.05
C THR A 517 -15.15 2.84 38.71
N ARG A 518 -14.08 2.48 38.00
CA ARG A 518 -12.69 2.73 38.45
C ARG A 518 -12.42 4.21 38.76
N ILE A 519 -13.12 5.13 38.08
CA ILE A 519 -13.01 6.57 38.35
C ILE A 519 -13.68 6.90 39.68
N GLY A 520 -14.90 6.38 39.92
CA GLY A 520 -15.58 6.52 41.21
C GLY A 520 -14.77 5.96 42.37
N ASP A 521 -14.14 4.80 42.20
CA ASP A 521 -13.28 4.19 43.21
C ASP A 521 -12.08 5.08 43.57
N GLN A 522 -11.51 5.79 42.58
CA GLN A 522 -10.40 6.73 42.80
C GLN A 522 -10.84 8.07 43.40
N LEU A 523 -12.05 8.55 43.08
CA LEU A 523 -12.64 9.73 43.71
C LEU A 523 -13.01 9.46 45.18
N GLY A 524 -13.38 8.21 45.48
CA GLY A 524 -13.69 7.72 46.81
C GLY A 524 -15.14 7.89 47.24
N ASP A 525 -15.55 7.08 48.21
CA ASP A 525 -16.94 7.03 48.70
C ASP A 525 -17.42 8.36 49.31
N SER A 526 -16.51 9.17 49.87
CA SER A 526 -16.87 10.50 50.40
C SER A 526 -17.40 11.41 49.30
N TRP A 527 -16.71 11.48 48.17
CA TRP A 527 -17.11 12.30 47.03
C TRP A 527 -18.43 11.84 46.44
N LEU A 528 -18.62 10.52 46.26
CA LEU A 528 -19.88 9.95 45.78
C LEU A 528 -21.04 10.29 46.75
N LYS A 529 -20.81 10.17 48.05
CA LYS A 529 -21.80 10.50 49.07
C LYS A 529 -22.15 11.99 49.08
N GLU A 530 -21.17 12.87 48.88
CA GLU A 530 -21.40 14.31 48.74
C GLU A 530 -22.33 14.61 47.55
N HIS A 531 -22.10 14.01 46.38
CA HIS A 531 -22.97 14.21 45.22
C HIS A 531 -24.40 13.71 45.45
N ASP A 532 -24.58 12.57 46.13
CA ASP A 532 -25.91 12.09 46.53
C ASP A 532 -26.60 13.05 47.52
N GLN A 533 -25.85 13.57 48.49
CA GLN A 533 -26.34 14.57 49.44
C GLN A 533 -26.72 15.90 48.78
N TYR A 534 -25.90 16.40 47.85
CA TYR A 534 -26.21 17.61 47.07
C TYR A 534 -27.48 17.40 46.25
N LYS A 535 -27.64 16.23 45.62
CA LYS A 535 -28.87 15.87 44.92
C LYS A 535 -30.09 15.94 45.83
N GLU A 536 -30.04 15.39 47.05
CA GLU A 536 -31.19 15.44 47.98
C GLU A 536 -31.44 16.85 48.52
N TYR A 537 -30.37 17.61 48.78
CA TYR A 537 -30.46 19.01 49.18
C TYR A 537 -31.17 19.87 48.10
N TYR A 538 -30.69 19.82 46.86
CA TYR A 538 -31.28 20.58 45.77
C TYR A 538 -32.69 20.12 45.42
N ALA A 539 -33.00 18.82 45.53
CA ALA A 539 -34.36 18.30 45.39
C ALA A 539 -35.30 18.93 46.45
N THR A 540 -34.88 18.96 47.71
CA THR A 540 -35.65 19.53 48.81
C THR A 540 -35.91 21.03 48.62
N VAL A 541 -34.87 21.78 48.27
CA VAL A 541 -34.97 23.23 48.03
C VAL A 541 -35.85 23.53 46.81
N PHE A 542 -35.65 22.79 45.71
CA PHE A 542 -36.48 22.89 44.52
C PHE A 542 -37.97 22.65 44.83
N LEU A 543 -38.29 21.58 45.55
CA LEU A 543 -39.66 21.23 45.92
C LEU A 543 -40.30 22.29 46.81
N ARG A 544 -39.56 22.79 47.80
CA ARG A 544 -40.01 23.86 48.71
C ARG A 544 -40.33 25.14 47.95
N ASP A 545 -39.42 25.57 47.06
CA ASP A 545 -39.52 26.85 46.37
C ASP A 545 -40.50 26.80 45.18
N SER A 546 -40.75 25.60 44.64
CA SER A 546 -41.74 25.34 43.59
C SER A 546 -43.11 25.00 44.19
N TRP A 547 -43.39 23.70 44.36
CA TRP A 547 -44.71 23.16 44.66
C TRP A 547 -45.08 23.25 46.15
N GLY A 548 -44.11 23.43 47.05
CA GLY A 548 -44.29 23.41 48.49
C GLY A 548 -45.15 24.54 49.06
N LYS A 549 -45.27 25.67 48.35
CA LYS A 549 -46.15 26.80 48.75
C LYS A 549 -47.59 26.57 48.34
N LEU A 550 -47.85 25.71 47.36
CA LEU A 550 -49.17 25.54 46.76
C LEU A 550 -50.26 25.06 47.75
N PRO A 551 -49.98 24.11 48.67
CA PRO A 551 -50.96 23.69 49.68
C PRO A 551 -51.45 24.80 50.62
N SER A 552 -50.63 25.84 50.87
CA SER A 552 -50.96 26.94 51.78
C SER A 552 -52.15 27.79 51.30
N HIS A 553 -52.38 27.85 49.98
CA HIS A 553 -53.54 28.54 49.40
C HIS A 553 -54.86 27.86 49.78
N LEU A 554 -54.83 26.59 50.21
CA LEU A 554 -55.98 25.80 50.61
C LEU A 554 -56.10 25.66 52.14
N SER A 555 -55.74 26.71 52.88
CA SER A 555 -55.88 26.76 54.34
C SER A 555 -57.34 26.55 54.79
N ARG A 556 -57.53 25.96 55.97
CA ARG A 556 -58.82 25.79 56.65
C ARG A 556 -59.15 26.96 57.58
N GLU A 557 -58.19 27.84 57.85
CA GLU A 557 -58.37 28.97 58.77
C GLU A 557 -59.50 29.89 58.30
N GLY A 558 -60.34 30.39 59.21
CA GLY A 558 -61.50 31.23 58.87
C GLY A 558 -62.69 30.49 58.22
N LEU A 559 -62.59 29.18 57.94
CA LEU A 559 -63.73 28.34 57.52
C LEU A 559 -64.31 27.51 58.67
N ILE A 560 -63.63 27.47 59.83
CA ILE A 560 -63.98 26.64 61.00
C ILE A 560 -64.98 27.35 61.95
N HIS A 561 -65.07 28.68 61.91
CA HIS A 561 -66.03 29.45 62.70
C HIS A 561 -66.97 30.20 61.75
N PHE A 562 -68.15 29.63 61.49
CA PHE A 562 -69.19 30.25 60.66
C PHE A 562 -69.90 31.39 61.40
N SER A 563 -69.20 32.49 61.68
CA SER A 563 -69.82 33.69 62.26
C SER A 563 -70.58 34.55 61.22
N GLY A 564 -70.40 34.29 59.91
CA GLY A 564 -70.92 35.13 58.81
C GLY A 564 -71.79 34.42 57.76
N GLY A 565 -72.30 33.21 58.01
CA GLY A 565 -73.22 32.48 57.12
C GLY A 565 -72.61 31.81 55.86
N HIS A 566 -73.42 31.00 55.17
CA HIS A 566 -73.00 30.17 54.03
C HIS A 566 -72.46 30.96 52.82
N ALA A 567 -72.94 32.19 52.59
CA ALA A 567 -72.48 33.03 51.47
C ALA A 567 -71.03 33.48 51.65
N THR A 568 -70.67 33.95 52.85
CA THR A 568 -69.32 34.42 53.19
C THR A 568 -68.30 33.28 53.11
N ALA A 569 -68.67 32.08 53.57
CA ALA A 569 -67.83 30.89 53.44
C ALA A 569 -67.60 30.49 51.96
N ARG A 570 -68.66 30.52 51.15
CA ARG A 570 -68.58 30.23 49.70
C ARG A 570 -67.64 31.20 48.98
N ASP A 571 -67.71 32.49 49.27
CA ASP A 571 -66.84 33.49 48.64
C ASP A 571 -65.37 33.34 49.05
N LEU A 572 -65.11 32.96 50.31
CA LEU A 572 -63.76 32.65 50.77
C LEU A 572 -63.20 31.39 50.09
N VAL A 573 -64.01 30.33 49.93
CA VAL A 573 -63.61 29.10 49.20
C VAL A 573 -63.30 29.41 47.73
N LYS A 574 -64.15 30.21 47.06
CA LYS A 574 -63.89 30.69 45.69
C LYS A 574 -62.57 31.45 45.59
N LYS A 575 -62.28 32.35 46.53
CA LYS A 575 -61.03 33.13 46.56
C LYS A 575 -59.80 32.22 46.69
N ARG A 576 -59.87 31.22 47.60
CA ARG A 576 -58.80 30.24 47.82
C ARG A 576 -58.57 29.33 46.61
N LEU A 577 -59.63 28.77 46.03
CA LEU A 577 -59.55 27.93 44.83
C LEU A 577 -59.01 28.72 43.63
N LYS A 578 -59.44 29.98 43.46
CA LYS A 578 -58.89 30.84 42.42
C LYS A 578 -57.39 31.07 42.63
N SER A 579 -56.98 31.43 43.85
CA SER A 579 -55.56 31.64 44.18
C SER A 579 -54.72 30.38 43.97
N PHE A 580 -55.26 29.20 44.31
CA PHE A 580 -54.59 27.92 44.06
C PHE A 580 -54.46 27.64 42.56
N ASN A 581 -55.53 27.81 41.78
CA ASN A 581 -55.51 27.57 40.33
C ASN A 581 -54.53 28.52 39.63
N ASP A 582 -54.56 29.80 39.97
CA ASP A 582 -53.67 30.79 39.35
C ASP A 582 -52.19 30.46 39.67
N ALA A 583 -51.88 30.10 40.91
CA ALA A 583 -50.53 29.69 41.32
C ALA A 583 -50.09 28.35 40.68
N PHE A 584 -51.00 27.38 40.56
CA PHE A 584 -50.74 26.11 39.90
C PHE A 584 -50.47 26.32 38.40
N ASP A 585 -51.31 27.10 37.72
CA ASP A 585 -51.22 27.37 36.29
C ASP A 585 -49.91 28.12 35.97
N GLU A 586 -49.52 29.09 36.80
CA GLU A 586 -48.25 29.80 36.69
C GLU A 586 -47.06 28.85 36.84
N MET A 587 -47.05 28.01 37.88
CA MET A 587 -45.98 27.05 38.13
C MET A 587 -45.89 26.00 37.02
N TYR A 588 -47.03 25.44 36.62
CA TYR A 588 -47.11 24.47 35.53
C TYR A 588 -46.62 25.07 34.22
N LYS A 589 -47.05 26.28 33.86
CA LYS A 589 -46.58 26.99 32.67
C LYS A 589 -45.06 27.19 32.71
N LYS A 590 -44.52 27.60 33.87
CA LYS A 590 -43.09 27.85 34.06
C LYS A 590 -42.24 26.58 33.93
N GLN A 591 -42.71 25.46 34.50
CA GLN A 591 -41.92 24.23 34.65
C GLN A 591 -42.24 23.15 33.62
N SER A 592 -43.30 23.30 32.83
CA SER A 592 -43.70 22.31 31.80
C SER A 592 -42.66 22.04 30.71
N THR A 593 -41.68 22.93 30.54
CA THR A 593 -40.59 22.78 29.57
C THR A 593 -39.34 22.14 30.15
N TRP A 594 -39.26 21.97 31.48
CA TRP A 594 -38.07 21.47 32.16
C TRP A 594 -37.98 19.96 32.03
N VAL A 595 -36.78 19.40 32.07
CA VAL A 595 -36.55 17.97 31.78
C VAL A 595 -35.75 17.29 32.90
N LEU A 596 -36.25 16.15 33.36
CA LEU A 596 -35.53 15.19 34.20
C LEU A 596 -35.16 13.98 33.33
N PRO A 597 -33.92 13.89 32.81
CA PRO A 597 -33.53 12.81 31.90
C PRO A 597 -33.64 11.43 32.56
N GLU A 598 -33.14 11.33 33.79
CA GLU A 598 -33.10 10.10 34.56
C GLU A 598 -34.48 9.72 35.09
N LYS A 599 -34.96 8.54 34.68
CA LYS A 599 -36.30 8.05 35.03
C LYS A 599 -36.49 7.91 36.55
N ASP A 600 -35.52 7.30 37.22
CA ASP A 600 -35.63 7.01 38.67
C ASP A 600 -35.76 8.30 39.51
N LEU A 601 -35.04 9.35 39.11
CA LEU A 601 -35.12 10.66 39.74
C LEU A 601 -36.44 11.35 39.41
N ARG A 602 -36.86 11.31 38.14
CA ARG A 602 -38.13 11.89 37.68
C ARG A 602 -39.32 11.31 38.42
N ASP A 603 -39.42 9.99 38.47
CA ASP A 603 -40.54 9.28 39.10
C ASP A 603 -40.61 9.62 40.60
N ARG A 604 -39.46 9.69 41.29
CA ARG A 604 -39.37 10.10 42.70
C ARG A 604 -39.84 11.54 42.93
N VAL A 605 -39.35 12.49 42.15
CA VAL A 605 -39.69 13.92 42.29
C VAL A 605 -41.18 14.15 41.99
N CYS A 606 -41.69 13.57 40.90
CA CYS A 606 -43.12 13.62 40.57
C CYS A 606 -43.98 13.01 41.68
N GLN A 607 -43.58 11.87 42.24
CA GLN A 607 -44.29 11.25 43.37
C GLN A 607 -44.32 12.16 44.60
N GLN A 608 -43.21 12.81 44.95
CA GLN A 608 -43.16 13.76 46.08
C GLN A 608 -44.08 14.96 45.85
N ILE A 609 -44.13 15.50 44.63
CA ILE A 609 -45.04 16.59 44.26
C ILE A 609 -46.50 16.15 44.40
N VAL A 610 -46.85 14.96 43.88
CA VAL A 610 -48.19 14.39 43.99
C VAL A 610 -48.59 14.20 45.46
N GLN A 611 -47.71 13.64 46.28
CA GLN A 611 -47.95 13.42 47.71
C GLN A 611 -48.12 14.72 48.50
N ALA A 612 -47.44 15.80 48.10
CA ALA A 612 -47.57 17.10 48.75
C ALA A 612 -48.89 17.81 48.39
N ILE A 613 -49.36 17.70 47.14
CA ILE A 613 -50.49 18.50 46.63
C ILE A 613 -51.81 17.75 46.67
N VAL A 614 -51.85 16.52 46.13
CA VAL A 614 -53.10 15.81 45.83
C VAL A 614 -53.92 15.50 47.10
N PRO A 615 -53.34 15.05 48.23
CA PRO A 615 -54.10 14.82 49.45
C PRO A 615 -54.75 16.09 50.02
N VAL A 616 -54.04 17.22 49.98
CA VAL A 616 -54.54 18.52 50.47
C VAL A 616 -55.68 19.01 49.58
N TYR A 617 -55.50 18.96 48.26
CA TYR A 617 -56.53 19.34 47.29
C TYR A 617 -57.77 18.44 47.41
N ARG A 618 -57.58 17.12 47.49
CA ARG A 618 -58.66 16.14 47.67
C ARG A 618 -59.47 16.42 48.94
N SER A 619 -58.79 16.61 50.08
CA SER A 619 -59.44 16.92 51.35
C SER A 619 -60.21 18.25 51.29
N TYR A 620 -59.63 19.27 50.66
CA TYR A 620 -60.28 20.58 50.52
C TYR A 620 -61.53 20.50 49.65
N MET A 621 -61.46 19.81 48.50
CA MET A 621 -62.57 19.60 47.59
C MET A 621 -63.70 18.77 48.20
N GLN A 622 -63.39 17.72 48.98
CA GLN A 622 -64.40 16.92 49.69
C GLN A 622 -65.17 17.74 50.73
N ASN A 623 -64.50 18.62 51.46
CA ASN A 623 -65.12 19.39 52.54
C ASN A 623 -65.84 20.65 52.05
N TYR A 624 -65.35 21.30 51.00
CA TYR A 624 -65.82 22.63 50.57
C TYR A 624 -66.28 22.70 49.10
N GLY A 625 -65.97 21.69 48.26
CA GLY A 625 -66.38 21.62 46.86
C GLY A 625 -67.90 21.76 46.64
N PRO A 626 -68.77 21.09 47.42
CA PRO A 626 -70.22 21.20 47.26
C PRO A 626 -70.79 22.62 47.42
N LEU A 627 -70.06 23.53 48.09
CA LEU A 627 -70.46 24.93 48.26
C LEU A 627 -70.29 25.76 46.98
N VAL A 628 -69.40 25.34 46.07
CA VAL A 628 -69.02 26.05 44.85
C VAL A 628 -69.53 25.34 43.58
N GLU A 629 -69.78 24.04 43.65
CA GLU A 629 -70.31 23.22 42.54
C GLU A 629 -71.76 23.57 42.14
N LYS A 630 -72.55 24.11 43.07
CA LYS A 630 -73.95 24.51 42.82
C LYS A 630 -74.11 25.87 42.14
N ASP A 631 -73.00 26.55 41.82
CA ASP A 631 -72.99 27.90 41.24
C ASP A 631 -72.81 27.83 39.70
N ALA A 632 -73.54 28.67 38.95
CA ALA A 632 -73.40 28.77 37.48
C ALA A 632 -71.97 29.15 37.03
N SER A 633 -71.16 29.73 37.93
CA SER A 633 -69.75 30.08 37.71
C SER A 633 -68.74 29.01 38.19
N SER A 634 -69.19 27.80 38.55
CA SER A 634 -68.37 26.74 39.14
C SER A 634 -67.12 26.38 38.33
N SER A 635 -67.22 26.35 36.99
CA SER A 635 -66.11 26.02 36.08
C SER A 635 -64.91 26.97 36.17
N LYS A 636 -65.10 28.19 36.71
CA LYS A 636 -64.00 29.15 36.93
C LYS A 636 -63.15 28.80 38.16
N TYR A 637 -63.72 28.06 39.11
CA TYR A 637 -63.12 27.78 40.42
C TYR A 637 -62.74 26.31 40.59
N VAL A 638 -63.56 25.38 40.09
CA VAL A 638 -63.27 23.94 40.07
C VAL A 638 -62.73 23.56 38.69
N ARG A 639 -61.47 23.94 38.41
CA ARG A 639 -60.81 23.72 37.11
C ARG A 639 -60.25 22.30 36.93
N TYR A 640 -59.85 21.67 38.02
CA TYR A 640 -59.13 20.40 38.00
C TYR A 640 -59.87 19.35 38.81
N THR A 641 -60.07 18.16 38.25
CA THR A 641 -60.47 16.99 39.05
C THR A 641 -59.24 16.45 39.78
N VAL A 642 -59.45 15.76 40.92
CA VAL A 642 -58.35 15.13 41.67
C VAL A 642 -57.52 14.20 40.77
N VAL A 643 -58.19 13.40 39.93
CA VAL A 643 -57.54 12.48 38.99
C VAL A 643 -56.80 13.22 37.88
N ALA A 644 -57.36 14.30 37.34
CA ALA A 644 -56.69 15.11 36.32
C ALA A 644 -55.44 15.80 36.89
N LEU A 645 -55.53 16.35 38.11
CA LEU A 645 -54.41 16.99 38.79
C LEU A 645 -53.27 16.00 39.04
N GLU A 646 -53.60 14.82 39.56
CA GLU A 646 -52.64 13.73 39.76
C GLU A 646 -51.96 13.34 38.44
N LYS A 647 -52.74 13.12 37.37
CA LYS A 647 -52.21 12.79 36.04
C LYS A 647 -51.26 13.86 35.50
N ILE A 648 -51.62 15.14 35.63
CA ILE A 648 -50.78 16.26 35.19
C ILE A 648 -49.44 16.22 35.94
N LEU A 649 -49.48 16.17 37.27
CA LEU A 649 -48.28 16.16 38.11
C LEU A 649 -47.39 14.93 37.88
N SER A 650 -47.99 13.75 37.70
CA SER A 650 -47.26 12.53 37.37
C SER A 650 -46.62 12.54 35.98
N SER A 651 -47.09 13.41 35.08
CA SER A 651 -46.57 13.53 33.70
C SER A 651 -45.55 14.66 33.52
N LEU A 652 -45.18 15.36 34.59
CA LEU A 652 -44.21 16.45 34.53
C LEU A 652 -42.79 15.96 34.17
N TYR A 653 -41.99 16.89 33.64
CA TYR A 653 -40.56 16.75 33.38
C TYR A 653 -40.16 15.64 32.39
N MET A 654 -41.10 15.14 31.59
CA MET A 654 -40.84 14.14 30.57
C MET A 654 -39.95 14.73 29.45
N PRO A 655 -38.96 13.96 28.96
CA PRO A 655 -38.23 14.34 27.75
C PRO A 655 -39.21 14.47 26.58
N LYS A 656 -39.20 15.60 25.86
CA LYS A 656 -40.00 15.71 24.63
C LYS A 656 -39.42 14.76 23.58
N PRO A 657 -40.23 13.92 22.90
CA PRO A 657 -39.73 13.12 21.79
C PRO A 657 -39.21 14.07 20.72
N MET A 658 -37.92 13.95 20.37
CA MET A 658 -37.38 14.57 19.17
C MET A 658 -38.18 14.04 17.98
N ARG A 659 -39.08 14.86 17.41
CA ARG A 659 -39.55 14.64 16.05
C ARG A 659 -38.35 14.87 15.15
N TYR A 660 -37.72 13.79 14.68
CA TYR A 660 -36.90 13.85 13.47
C TYR A 660 -37.84 14.36 12.37
N GLY A 661 -37.69 15.64 12.02
CA GLY A 661 -38.28 16.18 10.81
C GLY A 661 -37.77 15.36 9.64
N SER A 662 -38.70 14.81 8.87
CA SER A 662 -38.44 14.23 7.56
C SER A 662 -37.51 15.16 6.77
N PHE A 663 -36.30 14.70 6.50
CA PHE A 663 -35.42 15.31 5.52
C PHE A 663 -36.12 15.22 4.16
N LYS A 664 -36.78 16.30 3.73
CA LYS A 664 -36.93 16.60 2.31
C LYS A 664 -35.77 17.52 1.94
N GLY A 665 -34.92 17.02 1.04
CA GLY A 665 -33.67 17.65 0.65
C GLY A 665 -33.84 19.03 0.03
N THR A 666 -32.90 19.92 0.37
CA THR A 666 -32.48 21.05 -0.46
C THR A 666 -31.01 21.32 -0.08
N PRO A 667 -30.08 21.46 -1.04
CA PRO A 667 -28.65 21.36 -0.76
C PRO A 667 -28.10 22.64 -0.10
N PRO A 668 -27.01 22.56 0.71
CA PRO A 668 -26.45 23.73 1.36
C PRO A 668 -25.51 24.48 0.40
N SER A 669 -25.89 25.71 0.06
CA SER A 669 -25.01 26.69 -0.57
C SER A 669 -23.95 27.17 0.43
N GLU A 670 -22.71 27.18 -0.04
CA GLU A 670 -21.54 27.84 0.54
C GLU A 670 -21.85 29.24 1.08
N LYS A 671 -21.46 29.51 2.34
CA LYS A 671 -20.85 30.77 2.82
C LYS A 671 -20.83 30.79 4.36
N LEU A 672 -19.67 30.48 4.93
CA LEU A 672 -19.21 31.05 6.20
C LEU A 672 -17.71 31.32 6.03
N LYS A 673 -17.40 32.46 5.41
CA LYS A 673 -16.06 33.05 5.43
C LYS A 673 -15.92 33.85 6.72
N ASN A 674 -14.90 33.47 7.49
CA ASN A 674 -13.96 34.29 8.22
C ASN A 674 -14.32 35.76 8.46
N ASP A 675 -14.50 36.11 9.72
CA ASP A 675 -14.14 37.44 10.22
C ASP A 675 -13.61 37.31 11.66
N VAL A 676 -12.29 37.21 11.81
CA VAL A 676 -11.57 37.53 13.04
C VAL A 676 -10.34 38.32 12.62
N ASP A 677 -10.49 39.63 12.76
CA ASP A 677 -9.56 40.69 12.42
C ASP A 677 -8.43 40.75 13.46
N LEU A 678 -7.24 40.26 13.11
CA LEU A 678 -6.04 40.31 13.95
C LEU A 678 -5.22 41.55 13.58
N ARG A 679 -5.43 42.67 14.29
CA ARG A 679 -4.61 43.89 14.16
C ARG A 679 -3.15 43.60 14.53
N ARG A 680 -2.26 43.63 13.52
CA ARG A 680 -0.81 43.83 13.70
C ARG A 680 -0.49 45.31 13.63
N THR A 681 -0.01 45.86 14.74
CA THR A 681 0.77 47.10 14.78
C THR A 681 2.21 46.79 14.37
N THR A 682 2.65 47.33 13.24
CA THR A 682 4.07 47.55 12.93
C THR A 682 4.24 49.01 12.52
N SER A 683 4.83 49.79 13.42
CA SER A 683 5.37 51.12 13.16
C SER A 683 6.68 50.96 12.39
N ALA A 684 6.92 51.86 11.43
CA ALA A 684 8.10 51.90 10.59
C ALA A 684 8.96 53.13 10.90
N VAL A 685 10.27 52.99 10.64
CA VAL A 685 11.30 54.04 10.42
C VAL A 685 11.69 54.81 11.70
N VAL A 686 12.94 54.84 12.17
CA VAL A 686 14.26 55.14 11.57
C VAL A 686 15.35 54.21 12.13
#